data_AF-A0A654IJA5-F1
#
_entry.id   AF-A0A654IJA5-F1
#
_cell.length_a   1.000
_cell.length_b   1.000
_cell.length_c   1.000
_cell.angle_alpha   90.00
_cell.angle_beta   90.00
_cell.angle_gamma   90.00
#
_symmetry.space_group_name_H-M   'P 1'
#
loop_
_entity.id
_entity.type
_entity.pdbx_description
1 polymer ?
#
loop_
_entity_poly.entity_id
_entity_poly.type
_entity_poly.pdbx_seq_one_letter_code
_entity_poly.pdbx_strand_id
1 'polypeptide(L)'
;MISSSLTGEYHSHHNEDHFANDVSEFFIQKVKTTVLDEWQKVKNDSKIEIIDKFKTIFTKVKDELFKFDYLKIADNLFRYIQSELYFAMYYVVNEELKDPSELLNQKIENKKFSALVNNKLDFSLLINGFTKVLENQKYATRLLDFLFKRADKTKVYFDHKTLPNNIGTSSLILDIINALQRTILRANTLIREAIEGLETYIKDNMYELRNKITNYIKSFLNKNVNKFSNSVHFGYIHNTEDYNKLNVQIYTAGWITNFYYVDANIYIFGKNGLVGRIFDLFKQIGNSISATSSDSFNFLKHILRRDIDSKIGFKDNFDEISKLIKFGHEIFSDEKLLNIDLRVTFLKHIANIKGIYGIINLPNQLDPLKNLLNSFGLGRFIKNVEDGVKPLQNILDLLKEFGFIKNTKNFLKEFDDYIKKLTTYLPKKYQSVNTQLNYDLISNLYLQDTSKTNFMKEFTTRLAEFLFPKNNQANDNELLLPVIRLVRFDKENKIRSVDQIKSALANYSEKIISKDSLFKSLNDIKNLKIKLPDVVLKHLGIENLENLTILELLQIISKYINEFNKHNPNKSLTFDLYSIGYFLKALSSKVDITYSNGKKEENKNLIKALYDDLDSFNHNNDENPRNRPEDSFYNWKSVVLKLGDGIEKEIDLNLIKNDFSYSPLHLLLGIDLNKVQYIKNTIGYALGTLVGGITINDENYNLANENRDAVITIFAIINFTLQNQVSILKNLEYQKAGVYYKKDSWKTQLIKSSDKEIKYHLIRNLTSENEISKKVGNRFEVTLTNDENNSYWKISNIVALDYKN
;
A
#
# COMPACT_ATOMS: atom_id res chain seq x y z
N MET A 1 -1.16 13.80 20.26
CA MET A 1 -0.41 12.57 20.58
C MET A 1 0.33 12.01 19.37
N ILE A 2 -0.34 11.66 18.25
CA ILE A 2 0.40 11.22 17.04
C ILE A 2 1.36 12.32 16.56
N SER A 3 0.86 13.56 16.41
CA SER A 3 1.66 14.73 16.06
C SER A 3 2.90 14.88 16.93
N SER A 4 2.74 14.93 18.25
CA SER A 4 3.85 15.06 19.20
C SER A 4 4.86 13.92 19.11
N SER A 5 4.44 12.69 18.82
CA SER A 5 5.36 11.56 18.61
C SER A 5 6.09 11.62 17.27
N LEU A 6 5.48 12.21 16.25
CA LEU A 6 6.05 12.35 14.91
C LEU A 6 6.99 13.55 14.81
N THR A 7 6.56 14.71 15.32
CA THR A 7 7.20 16.01 15.11
C THR A 7 7.83 16.61 16.36
N GLY A 8 7.46 16.12 17.56
CA GLY A 8 7.81 16.76 18.83
C GLY A 8 6.94 17.97 19.18
N GLU A 9 6.01 18.37 18.30
CA GLU A 9 5.16 19.54 18.51
C GLU A 9 3.94 19.20 19.40
N TYR A 10 3.64 20.10 20.34
CA TYR A 10 2.51 19.97 21.26
C TYR A 10 1.46 21.03 20.97
N HIS A 11 0.21 20.59 20.76
CA HIS A 11 -0.92 21.49 20.53
C HIS A 11 -1.78 21.58 21.80
N SER A 12 -2.02 22.80 22.29
CA SER A 12 -2.76 23.06 23.53
C SER A 12 -4.29 22.95 23.37
N HIS A 13 -4.81 23.05 22.15
CA HIS A 13 -6.24 23.00 21.86
C HIS A 13 -6.64 21.58 21.44
N HIS A 14 -7.15 20.79 22.38
CA HIS A 14 -7.52 19.37 22.14
C HIS A 14 -8.72 19.17 21.20
N ASN A 15 -9.44 20.24 20.85
CA ASN A 15 -10.61 20.19 19.97
C ASN A 15 -10.25 20.38 18.49
N GLU A 16 -8.98 20.67 18.19
CA GLU A 16 -8.49 20.80 16.83
C GLU A 16 -7.58 19.62 16.47
N ASP A 17 -7.90 18.98 15.35
CA ASP A 17 -7.02 17.96 14.77
C ASP A 17 -5.97 18.65 13.91
N HIS A 18 -4.70 18.37 14.17
CA HIS A 18 -3.55 18.88 13.40
C HIS A 18 -2.75 17.76 12.74
N PHE A 19 -3.17 16.49 12.85
CA PHE A 19 -2.39 15.35 12.37
C PHE A 19 -1.97 15.49 10.91
N ALA A 20 -2.91 15.86 10.03
CA ALA A 20 -2.64 16.02 8.61
C ALA A 20 -1.67 17.19 8.30
N ASN A 21 -1.75 18.27 9.09
CA ASN A 21 -0.83 19.40 9.00
C ASN A 21 0.60 18.99 9.36
N ASP A 22 0.74 18.35 10.52
CA ASP A 22 2.02 18.06 11.13
C ASP A 22 2.78 16.99 10.34
N VAL A 23 2.06 15.98 9.81
CA VAL A 23 2.63 15.00 8.87
C VAL A 23 3.16 15.68 7.62
N SER A 24 2.39 16.63 7.06
CA SER A 24 2.82 17.37 5.87
C SER A 24 4.07 18.21 6.13
N GLU A 25 4.09 18.95 7.25
CA GLU A 25 5.24 19.77 7.65
C GLU A 25 6.48 18.91 7.90
N PHE A 26 6.33 17.79 8.61
CA PHE A 26 7.40 16.84 8.88
C PHE A 26 8.11 16.39 7.60
N PHE A 27 7.36 15.96 6.59
CA PHE A 27 7.95 15.51 5.32
C PHE A 27 8.64 16.65 4.56
N ILE A 28 8.03 17.84 4.54
CA ILE A 28 8.64 19.02 3.90
C ILE A 28 9.97 19.38 4.57
N GLN A 29 10.03 19.41 5.90
CA GLN A 29 11.25 19.72 6.62
C GLN A 29 12.33 18.67 6.38
N LYS A 30 11.97 17.37 6.38
CA LYS A 30 12.91 16.29 6.07
C LYS A 30 13.53 16.40 4.67
N VAL A 31 12.71 16.72 3.66
CA VAL A 31 13.20 16.96 2.29
C VAL A 31 14.11 18.18 2.27
N LYS A 32 13.70 19.28 2.90
CA LYS A 32 14.47 20.53 2.95
C LYS A 32 15.85 20.31 3.60
N THR A 33 15.89 19.65 4.76
CA THR A 33 17.15 19.31 5.45
C THR A 33 18.04 18.43 4.57
N THR A 34 17.48 17.38 3.94
CA THR A 34 18.26 16.49 3.06
C THR A 34 18.87 17.24 1.88
N VAL A 35 18.10 18.13 1.25
CA VAL A 35 18.57 18.97 0.14
C VAL A 35 19.69 19.90 0.61
N LEU A 36 19.48 20.60 1.74
CA LEU A 36 20.46 21.54 2.29
C LEU A 36 21.77 20.84 2.67
N ASP A 37 21.69 19.72 3.39
CA ASP A 37 22.85 18.96 3.82
C ASP A 37 23.67 18.48 2.62
N GLU A 38 22.99 17.95 1.59
CA GLU A 38 23.68 17.46 0.39
C GLU A 38 24.30 18.61 -0.44
N TRP A 39 23.65 19.77 -0.47
CA TRP A 39 24.20 20.94 -1.16
C TRP A 39 25.39 21.56 -0.41
N GLN A 40 25.38 21.53 0.92
CA GLN A 40 26.44 22.10 1.75
C GLN A 40 27.69 21.22 1.85
N LYS A 41 27.59 19.91 1.59
CA LYS A 41 28.73 18.97 1.60
C LYS A 41 29.87 19.33 0.64
N VAL A 42 29.67 20.28 -0.26
CA VAL A 42 30.62 20.62 -1.34
C VAL A 42 31.53 21.81 -1.04
N LYS A 43 31.66 22.26 0.21
CA LYS A 43 32.81 23.10 0.54
C LYS A 43 34.15 22.35 0.46
N ASN A 44 34.18 21.01 0.55
CA ASN A 44 35.44 20.26 0.68
C ASN A 44 35.76 19.24 -0.45
N ASP A 45 34.84 18.96 -1.37
CA ASP A 45 35.08 17.94 -2.43
C ASP A 45 34.66 18.44 -3.82
N SER A 46 35.62 19.00 -4.56
CA SER A 46 35.40 19.75 -5.80
C SER A 46 35.09 18.88 -7.04
N LYS A 47 34.77 17.59 -6.86
CA LYS A 47 34.63 16.60 -7.95
C LYS A 47 33.22 16.04 -8.15
N ILE A 48 32.25 16.35 -7.29
CA ILE A 48 30.90 15.78 -7.40
C ILE A 48 30.07 16.59 -8.40
N GLU A 49 29.67 15.96 -9.50
CA GLU A 49 28.79 16.54 -10.51
C GLU A 49 27.38 16.80 -9.96
N ILE A 50 26.74 17.89 -10.42
CA ILE A 50 25.40 18.32 -9.96
C ILE A 50 24.36 17.19 -10.13
N ILE A 51 24.45 16.40 -11.20
CA ILE A 51 23.52 15.29 -11.49
C ILE A 51 23.61 14.21 -10.41
N ASP A 52 24.81 13.81 -10.00
CA ASP A 52 24.98 12.78 -8.97
C ASP A 52 24.54 13.27 -7.59
N LYS A 53 24.70 14.56 -7.38
CA LYS A 53 24.20 15.28 -6.22
C LYS A 53 22.67 15.21 -6.14
N PHE A 54 21.96 15.47 -7.25
CA PHE A 54 20.51 15.24 -7.34
C PHE A 54 20.13 13.77 -7.13
N LYS A 55 20.81 12.81 -7.78
CA LYS A 55 20.56 11.36 -7.57
C LYS A 55 20.69 10.97 -6.10
N THR A 56 21.68 11.53 -5.41
CA THR A 56 21.92 11.29 -3.99
C THR A 56 20.79 11.87 -3.13
N ILE A 57 20.37 13.11 -3.39
CA ILE A 57 19.18 13.70 -2.74
C ILE A 57 17.97 12.79 -2.93
N PHE A 58 17.66 12.40 -4.16
CA PHE A 58 16.51 11.53 -4.44
C PHE A 58 16.60 10.20 -3.70
N THR A 59 17.79 9.58 -3.68
CA THR A 59 18.01 8.30 -2.98
C THR A 59 17.83 8.46 -1.48
N LYS A 60 18.34 9.53 -0.88
CA LYS A 60 18.23 9.81 0.56
C LYS A 60 16.80 10.14 0.97
N VAL A 61 16.11 10.99 0.22
CA VAL A 61 14.69 11.30 0.47
C VAL A 61 13.87 10.01 0.39
N LYS A 62 14.09 9.20 -0.65
CA LYS A 62 13.45 7.89 -0.80
C LYS A 62 13.74 7.00 0.42
N ASP A 63 15.01 6.87 0.81
CA ASP A 63 15.42 6.03 1.93
C ASP A 63 14.87 6.51 3.27
N GLU A 64 14.86 7.81 3.55
CA GLU A 64 14.25 8.38 4.77
C GLU A 64 12.75 8.06 4.85
N LEU A 65 12.03 8.11 3.73
CA LEU A 65 10.61 7.76 3.68
C LEU A 65 10.38 6.26 3.92
N PHE A 66 11.21 5.37 3.36
CA PHE A 66 11.04 3.92 3.52
C PHE A 66 11.63 3.34 4.81
N LYS A 67 12.60 4.03 5.43
CA LYS A 67 13.29 3.59 6.66
C LYS A 67 12.77 4.29 7.91
N PHE A 68 11.72 5.11 7.79
CA PHE A 68 11.10 5.73 8.96
C PHE A 68 10.66 4.64 9.94
N ASP A 69 11.03 4.78 11.20
CA ASP A 69 10.67 3.83 12.24
C ASP A 69 9.20 4.03 12.63
N TYR A 70 8.31 3.44 11.83
CA TYR A 70 6.86 3.51 12.03
C TYR A 70 6.42 2.98 13.41
N LEU A 71 7.27 2.20 14.11
CA LEU A 71 6.99 1.76 15.48
C LEU A 71 6.88 2.95 16.45
N LYS A 72 7.59 4.06 16.20
CA LYS A 72 7.52 5.27 17.04
C LYS A 72 6.15 5.92 17.10
N ILE A 73 5.32 5.71 16.08
CA ILE A 73 3.95 6.24 16.02
C ILE A 73 2.89 5.15 16.11
N ALA A 74 3.28 3.87 16.12
CA ALA A 74 2.37 2.73 16.03
C ALA A 74 1.35 2.73 17.18
N ASP A 75 1.77 2.94 18.42
CA ASP A 75 0.88 2.94 19.59
C ASP A 75 -0.20 4.03 19.47
N ASN A 76 0.18 5.24 19.06
CA ASN A 76 -0.75 6.36 18.93
C ASN A 76 -1.65 6.21 17.70
N LEU A 77 -1.13 5.62 16.61
CA LEU A 77 -1.92 5.27 15.43
C LEU A 77 -2.96 4.18 15.77
N PHE A 78 -2.58 3.19 16.59
CA PHE A 78 -3.48 2.12 17.02
C PHE A 78 -4.62 2.65 17.87
N ARG A 79 -4.34 3.58 18.80
CA ARG A 79 -5.37 4.28 19.59
C ARG A 79 -6.32 5.09 18.73
N TYR A 80 -5.81 5.74 17.68
CA TYR A 80 -6.65 6.48 16.74
C TYR A 80 -7.58 5.51 16.00
N ILE A 81 -7.03 4.44 15.42
CA ILE A 81 -7.81 3.43 14.69
C ILE A 81 -8.85 2.79 15.61
N GLN A 82 -8.48 2.47 16.86
CA GLN A 82 -9.43 1.97 17.87
C GLN A 82 -10.57 2.95 18.08
N SER A 83 -10.27 4.23 18.32
CA SER A 83 -11.28 5.24 18.60
C SER A 83 -12.22 5.41 17.42
N GLU A 84 -11.67 5.50 16.21
CA GLU A 84 -12.44 5.60 14.98
C GLU A 84 -13.31 4.36 14.76
N LEU A 85 -12.76 3.15 14.94
CA LEU A 85 -13.50 1.89 14.81
C LEU A 85 -14.62 1.78 15.86
N TYR A 86 -14.33 2.16 17.11
CA TYR A 86 -15.30 2.13 18.20
C TYR A 86 -16.49 3.03 17.88
N PHE A 87 -16.26 4.31 17.57
CA PHE A 87 -17.35 5.24 17.26
C PHE A 87 -18.08 4.88 15.98
N ALA A 88 -17.37 4.35 14.97
CA ALA A 88 -17.99 3.86 13.75
C ALA A 88 -18.95 2.70 14.03
N MET A 89 -18.51 1.68 14.79
CA MET A 89 -19.36 0.55 15.16
C MET A 89 -20.51 0.98 16.09
N TYR A 90 -20.25 1.92 17.00
CA TYR A 90 -21.31 2.52 17.83
C TYR A 90 -22.38 3.17 16.97
N TYR A 91 -22.01 3.98 15.99
CA TYR A 91 -22.95 4.59 15.05
C TYR A 91 -23.73 3.56 14.24
N VAL A 92 -23.07 2.48 13.79
CA VAL A 92 -23.72 1.39 13.04
C VAL A 92 -24.78 0.68 13.89
N VAL A 93 -24.45 0.36 15.14
CA VAL A 93 -25.35 -0.41 16.04
C VAL A 93 -26.54 0.43 16.49
N ASN A 94 -26.32 1.71 16.80
CA ASN A 94 -27.31 2.65 17.34
C ASN A 94 -27.99 3.42 16.21
N GLU A 95 -29.02 2.83 15.62
CA GLU A 95 -29.73 3.35 14.44
C GLU A 95 -30.55 4.62 14.72
N GLU A 96 -30.83 4.90 15.99
CA GLU A 96 -31.50 6.12 16.42
C GLU A 96 -30.68 7.38 16.12
N LEU A 97 -29.35 7.25 16.00
CA LEU A 97 -28.47 8.33 15.55
C LEU A 97 -28.62 8.49 14.03
N LYS A 98 -29.11 9.66 13.58
CA LYS A 98 -29.39 9.90 12.16
C LYS A 98 -28.19 10.50 11.43
N ASP A 99 -27.38 11.28 12.13
CA ASP A 99 -26.15 11.89 11.61
C ASP A 99 -24.94 11.48 12.48
N PRO A 100 -23.80 11.07 11.88
CA PRO A 100 -22.61 10.70 12.64
C PRO A 100 -22.04 11.86 13.49
N SER A 101 -22.32 13.12 13.14
CA SER A 101 -21.94 14.30 13.93
C SER A 101 -22.66 14.37 15.28
N GLU A 102 -23.79 13.67 15.47
CA GLU A 102 -24.46 13.58 16.78
C GLU A 102 -23.58 12.94 17.86
N LEU A 103 -22.60 12.11 17.46
CA LEU A 103 -21.60 11.54 18.38
C LEU A 103 -20.60 12.57 18.90
N LEU A 104 -20.34 13.64 18.16
CA LEU A 104 -19.42 14.72 18.56
C LEU A 104 -19.97 15.53 19.74
N ASN A 105 -21.29 15.49 19.97
CA ASN A 105 -21.95 16.20 21.06
C ASN A 105 -22.02 15.38 22.36
N GLN A 106 -21.46 14.18 22.38
CA GLN A 106 -21.55 13.29 23.54
C GLN A 106 -20.32 13.40 24.43
N LYS A 107 -20.56 13.44 25.75
CA LYS A 107 -19.47 13.49 26.74
C LYS A 107 -18.72 12.17 26.77
N ILE A 108 -17.40 12.22 26.58
CA ILE A 108 -16.47 11.08 26.63
C ILE A 108 -16.56 10.34 27.97
N GLU A 109 -16.83 11.05 29.07
CA GLU A 109 -16.94 10.50 30.44
C GLU A 109 -18.22 9.67 30.67
N ASN A 110 -19.15 9.63 29.70
CA ASN A 110 -20.35 8.82 29.83
C ASN A 110 -19.96 7.34 29.99
N LYS A 111 -20.55 6.64 30.97
CA LYS A 111 -20.23 5.24 31.31
C LYS A 111 -20.25 4.31 30.09
N LYS A 112 -21.07 4.61 29.09
CA LYS A 112 -21.12 3.84 27.83
C LYS A 112 -19.83 3.89 27.00
N PHE A 113 -18.98 4.90 27.18
CA PHE A 113 -17.67 5.02 26.52
C PHE A 113 -16.50 4.62 27.44
N SER A 114 -16.78 4.06 28.62
CA SER A 114 -15.75 3.66 29.60
C SER A 114 -14.70 2.71 29.03
N ALA A 115 -15.08 1.81 28.10
CA ALA A 115 -14.13 0.96 27.40
C ALA A 115 -13.10 1.79 26.64
N LEU A 116 -13.55 2.79 25.86
CA LEU A 116 -12.68 3.66 25.08
C LEU A 116 -11.80 4.54 25.99
N VAL A 117 -12.38 5.16 27.03
CA VAL A 117 -11.65 6.02 28.00
C VAL A 117 -10.53 5.25 28.71
N ASN A 118 -10.76 3.96 28.97
CA ASN A 118 -9.79 3.09 29.61
C ASN A 118 -8.87 2.36 28.60
N ASN A 119 -8.78 2.81 27.35
CA ASN A 119 -7.98 2.21 26.26
C ASN A 119 -8.27 0.72 25.98
N LYS A 120 -9.54 0.30 26.13
CA LYS A 120 -9.99 -1.08 25.88
C LYS A 120 -10.80 -1.19 24.58
N LEU A 121 -10.67 -2.31 23.89
CA LEU A 121 -11.56 -2.69 22.78
C LEU A 121 -12.84 -3.30 23.35
N ASP A 122 -14.00 -2.77 22.96
CA ASP A 122 -15.30 -3.37 23.29
C ASP A 122 -15.67 -4.43 22.24
N PHE A 123 -15.37 -5.69 22.56
CA PHE A 123 -15.63 -6.80 21.65
C PHE A 123 -17.12 -7.00 21.37
N SER A 124 -17.98 -6.70 22.34
CA SER A 124 -19.44 -6.79 22.14
C SER A 124 -19.87 -5.80 21.07
N LEU A 125 -19.37 -4.56 21.15
CA LEU A 125 -19.67 -3.54 20.17
C LEU A 125 -19.13 -3.89 18.79
N LEU A 126 -17.88 -4.36 18.70
CA LEU A 126 -17.25 -4.74 17.44
C LEU A 126 -18.00 -5.90 16.76
N ILE A 127 -18.30 -6.98 17.48
CA ILE A 127 -19.02 -8.13 16.93
C ILE A 127 -20.43 -7.73 16.48
N ASN A 128 -21.16 -6.96 17.28
CA ASN A 128 -22.49 -6.47 16.92
C ASN A 128 -22.45 -5.55 15.69
N GLY A 129 -21.46 -4.65 15.64
CA GLY A 129 -21.24 -3.73 14.52
C GLY A 129 -20.89 -4.45 13.23
N PHE A 130 -19.89 -5.34 13.24
CA PHE A 130 -19.49 -6.12 12.07
C PHE A 130 -20.60 -7.05 11.59
N THR A 131 -21.35 -7.67 12.51
CA THR A 131 -22.55 -8.46 12.17
C THR A 131 -23.50 -7.62 11.31
N LYS A 132 -23.87 -6.42 11.76
CA LYS A 132 -24.74 -5.51 11.00
C LYS A 132 -24.11 -5.09 9.67
N VAL A 133 -22.83 -4.71 9.67
CA VAL A 133 -22.11 -4.28 8.45
C VAL A 133 -22.11 -5.35 7.37
N LEU A 134 -22.05 -6.63 7.73
CA LEU A 134 -22.08 -7.77 6.80
C LEU A 134 -23.50 -8.24 6.46
N GLU A 135 -24.48 -7.91 7.28
CA GLU A 135 -25.87 -8.31 7.08
C GLU A 135 -26.50 -7.59 5.88
N ASN A 136 -26.33 -6.25 5.82
CA ASN A 136 -27.02 -5.39 4.86
C ASN A 136 -26.21 -4.14 4.46
N GLN A 137 -26.33 -3.76 3.17
CA GLN A 137 -25.81 -2.54 2.58
C GLN A 137 -26.12 -1.27 3.40
N LYS A 138 -27.31 -1.15 4.01
CA LYS A 138 -27.69 -0.02 4.89
C LYS A 138 -26.63 0.25 5.97
N TYR A 139 -26.13 -0.79 6.62
CA TYR A 139 -25.20 -0.65 7.74
C TYR A 139 -23.77 -0.35 7.29
N ALA A 140 -23.34 -0.89 6.15
CA ALA A 140 -22.10 -0.43 5.52
C ALA A 140 -22.21 1.02 5.06
N THR A 141 -23.38 1.46 4.59
CA THR A 141 -23.61 2.88 4.28
C THR A 141 -23.38 3.74 5.51
N ARG A 142 -23.96 3.36 6.66
CA ARG A 142 -23.76 4.04 7.95
C ARG A 142 -22.29 4.05 8.38
N LEU A 143 -21.58 2.92 8.26
CA LEU A 143 -20.14 2.83 8.55
C LEU A 143 -19.35 3.89 7.75
N LEU A 144 -19.53 3.91 6.44
CA LEU A 144 -18.80 4.86 5.58
C LEU A 144 -19.26 6.31 5.78
N ASP A 145 -20.54 6.55 6.14
CA ASP A 145 -21.00 7.91 6.51
C ASP A 145 -20.25 8.40 7.74
N PHE A 146 -20.06 7.54 8.75
CA PHE A 146 -19.24 7.89 9.90
C PHE A 146 -17.79 8.16 9.50
N LEU A 147 -17.15 7.29 8.72
CA LEU A 147 -15.74 7.43 8.34
C LEU A 147 -15.47 8.70 7.50
N PHE A 148 -16.41 9.10 6.63
CA PHE A 148 -16.13 10.11 5.61
C PHE A 148 -17.04 11.34 5.64
N LYS A 149 -18.30 11.23 6.09
CA LYS A 149 -19.24 12.37 6.04
C LYS A 149 -19.25 13.22 7.32
N ARG A 150 -18.77 12.71 8.45
CA ARG A 150 -18.66 13.50 9.70
C ARG A 150 -17.68 14.67 9.60
N ALA A 151 -16.75 14.62 8.64
CA ALA A 151 -15.73 15.64 8.44
C ALA A 151 -16.28 16.92 7.80
N ASP A 152 -15.85 18.07 8.33
CA ASP A 152 -16.11 19.39 7.75
C ASP A 152 -15.65 19.44 6.28
N LYS A 153 -16.58 19.79 5.38
CA LYS A 153 -16.32 19.89 3.94
C LYS A 153 -15.19 20.87 3.62
N THR A 154 -15.05 21.96 4.39
CA THR A 154 -14.03 23.01 4.15
C THR A 154 -12.60 22.51 4.42
N LYS A 155 -12.45 21.50 5.28
CA LYS A 155 -11.17 20.86 5.58
C LYS A 155 -10.87 19.68 4.65
N VAL A 156 -11.91 19.12 4.01
CA VAL A 156 -11.76 18.00 3.07
C VAL A 156 -11.42 18.50 1.66
N TYR A 157 -12.18 19.45 1.13
CA TYR A 157 -11.98 19.91 -0.24
C TYR A 157 -11.14 21.18 -0.27
N PHE A 158 -9.97 21.09 -0.88
CA PHE A 158 -9.08 22.23 -1.09
C PHE A 158 -8.24 22.03 -2.34
N ASP A 159 -7.60 23.10 -2.78
CA ASP A 159 -6.72 23.10 -3.96
C ASP A 159 -5.51 24.03 -3.74
N HIS A 160 -4.74 24.23 -4.80
CA HIS A 160 -3.58 25.12 -4.80
C HIS A 160 -3.92 26.61 -4.60
N LYS A 161 -5.20 27.02 -4.67
CA LYS A 161 -5.67 28.40 -4.46
C LYS A 161 -6.26 28.62 -3.07
N THR A 162 -6.82 27.57 -2.46
CA THR A 162 -7.64 27.63 -1.25
C THR A 162 -7.12 26.67 -0.19
N LEU A 163 -5.83 26.78 0.18
CA LEU A 163 -5.24 25.92 1.20
C LEU A 163 -5.67 26.37 2.60
N PRO A 164 -6.44 25.57 3.36
CA PRO A 164 -6.86 25.93 4.71
C PRO A 164 -5.68 25.94 5.68
N ASN A 165 -5.75 26.79 6.71
CA ASN A 165 -4.74 26.80 7.77
C ASN A 165 -4.65 25.43 8.46
N ASN A 166 -5.80 24.82 8.77
CA ASN A 166 -5.92 23.50 9.36
C ASN A 166 -6.71 22.55 8.42
N ILE A 167 -6.11 21.42 8.06
CA ILE A 167 -6.66 20.38 7.19
C ILE A 167 -6.97 19.07 7.94
N GLY A 168 -6.89 19.05 9.27
CA GLY A 168 -7.27 17.92 10.11
C GLY A 168 -8.78 17.76 10.21
N THR A 169 -9.26 16.57 9.87
CA THR A 169 -10.67 16.21 9.70
C THR A 169 -11.15 15.22 10.75
N SER A 170 -10.25 14.68 11.58
CA SER A 170 -10.54 13.61 12.54
C SER A 170 -11.04 12.33 11.88
N SER A 171 -10.68 12.12 10.61
CA SER A 171 -10.84 10.87 9.86
C SER A 171 -9.47 10.46 9.34
N LEU A 172 -8.93 9.32 9.81
CA LEU A 172 -7.53 8.95 9.54
C LEU A 172 -7.24 8.90 8.04
N ILE A 173 -8.18 8.32 7.29
CA ILE A 173 -8.04 8.14 5.84
C ILE A 173 -8.06 9.50 5.14
N LEU A 174 -9.00 10.39 5.50
CA LEU A 174 -9.06 11.73 4.91
C LEU A 174 -7.85 12.56 5.32
N ASP A 175 -7.36 12.42 6.54
CA ASP A 175 -6.18 13.14 7.05
C ASP A 175 -4.90 12.70 6.34
N ILE A 176 -4.73 11.41 6.08
CA ILE A 176 -3.61 10.91 5.27
C ILE A 176 -3.67 11.49 3.84
N ILE A 177 -4.86 11.46 3.22
CA ILE A 177 -5.06 12.04 1.88
C ILE A 177 -4.77 13.54 1.90
N ASN A 178 -5.27 14.26 2.90
CA ASN A 178 -5.07 15.69 3.08
C ASN A 178 -3.59 16.03 3.30
N ALA A 179 -2.88 15.25 4.11
CA ALA A 179 -1.45 15.42 4.35
C ALA A 179 -0.65 15.26 3.04
N LEU A 180 -0.95 14.24 2.25
CA LEU A 180 -0.31 14.02 0.95
C LEU A 180 -0.59 15.16 -0.02
N GLN A 181 -1.86 15.57 -0.15
CA GLN A 181 -2.24 16.68 -1.02
C GLN A 181 -1.53 17.97 -0.59
N ARG A 182 -1.58 18.34 0.68
CA ARG A 182 -0.92 19.54 1.21
C ARG A 182 0.59 19.51 1.01
N THR A 183 1.22 18.34 1.16
CA THR A 183 2.67 18.17 0.93
C THR A 183 3.02 18.47 -0.52
N ILE A 184 2.26 17.93 -1.48
CA ILE A 184 2.49 18.20 -2.91
C ILE A 184 2.27 19.69 -3.23
N LEU A 185 1.20 20.29 -2.70
CA LEU A 185 0.91 21.71 -2.90
C LEU A 185 2.00 22.62 -2.32
N ARG A 186 2.47 22.33 -1.10
CA ARG A 186 3.57 23.07 -0.47
C ARG A 186 4.90 22.89 -1.19
N ALA A 187 5.19 21.70 -1.71
CA ALA A 187 6.38 21.47 -2.51
C ALA A 187 6.42 22.39 -3.75
N ASN A 188 5.27 22.63 -4.40
CA ASN A 188 5.20 23.60 -5.50
C ASN A 188 5.48 25.03 -5.04
N THR A 189 4.93 25.47 -3.90
CA THR A 189 5.26 26.77 -3.31
C THR A 189 6.76 26.92 -3.08
N LEU A 190 7.41 25.91 -2.51
CA LEU A 190 8.86 25.91 -2.29
C LEU A 190 9.67 25.95 -3.59
N ILE A 191 9.22 25.25 -4.65
CA ILE A 191 9.85 25.35 -5.98
C ILE A 191 9.77 26.78 -6.50
N ARG A 192 8.60 27.43 -6.36
CA ARG A 192 8.42 28.82 -6.80
C ARG A 192 9.32 29.79 -6.02
N GLU A 193 9.33 29.71 -4.70
CA GLU A 193 10.18 30.53 -3.84
C GLU A 193 11.67 30.33 -4.16
N ALA A 194 12.10 29.07 -4.38
CA ALA A 194 13.47 28.78 -4.76
C ALA A 194 13.84 29.38 -6.13
N ILE A 195 12.94 29.29 -7.11
CA ILE A 195 13.15 29.88 -8.44
C ILE A 195 13.18 31.42 -8.36
N GLU A 196 12.27 32.04 -7.62
CA GLU A 196 12.24 33.50 -7.40
C GLU A 196 13.52 33.99 -6.71
N GLY A 197 14.03 33.22 -5.74
CA GLY A 197 15.34 33.45 -5.12
C GLY A 197 16.51 33.35 -6.12
N LEU A 198 16.50 32.34 -7.00
CA LEU A 198 17.50 32.20 -8.06
C LEU A 198 17.41 33.31 -9.11
N GLU A 199 16.21 33.73 -9.50
CA GLU A 199 15.98 34.84 -10.41
C GLU A 199 16.56 36.14 -9.84
N THR A 200 16.33 36.39 -8.55
CA THR A 200 16.91 37.54 -7.83
C THR A 200 18.43 37.45 -7.81
N TYR A 201 18.99 36.30 -7.43
CA TYR A 201 20.44 36.10 -7.42
C TYR A 201 21.08 36.30 -8.80
N ILE A 202 20.47 35.75 -9.86
CA ILE A 202 20.97 35.91 -11.23
C ILE A 202 20.90 37.37 -11.65
N LYS A 203 19.81 38.08 -11.33
CA LYS A 203 19.66 39.51 -11.64
C LYS A 203 20.75 40.34 -10.96
N ASP A 204 21.02 40.07 -9.69
CA ASP A 204 22.00 40.82 -8.90
C ASP A 204 23.46 40.48 -9.28
N ASN A 205 23.73 39.25 -9.72
CA ASN A 205 25.08 38.76 -10.04
C ASN A 205 25.31 38.54 -11.55
N MET A 206 24.43 39.07 -12.40
CA MET A 206 24.37 38.74 -13.83
C MET A 206 25.70 38.98 -14.54
N TYR A 207 26.38 40.07 -14.21
CA TYR A 207 27.68 40.44 -14.78
C TYR A 207 28.77 39.41 -14.46
N GLU A 208 28.90 39.05 -13.18
CA GLU A 208 29.90 38.09 -12.73
C GLU A 208 29.63 36.69 -13.31
N LEU A 209 28.37 36.26 -13.32
CA LEU A 209 27.95 34.99 -13.89
C LEU A 209 28.23 34.93 -15.39
N ARG A 210 27.91 35.99 -16.14
CA ARG A 210 28.22 36.09 -17.57
C ARG A 210 29.71 36.01 -17.82
N ASN A 211 30.54 36.70 -17.02
CA ASN A 211 31.99 36.65 -17.16
C ASN A 211 32.52 35.25 -16.88
N LYS A 212 32.02 34.56 -15.85
CA LYS A 212 32.37 33.16 -15.56
C LYS A 212 32.02 32.24 -16.72
N ILE A 213 30.80 32.33 -17.26
CA ILE A 213 30.35 31.54 -18.42
C ILE A 213 31.22 31.85 -19.65
N THR A 214 31.45 33.13 -19.93
CA THR A 214 32.26 33.60 -21.04
C THR A 214 33.69 33.07 -20.96
N ASN A 215 34.33 33.18 -19.79
CA ASN A 215 35.69 32.69 -19.56
C ASN A 215 35.77 31.17 -19.65
N TYR A 216 34.77 30.46 -19.13
CA TYR A 216 34.69 29.00 -19.25
C TYR A 216 34.59 28.57 -20.71
N ILE A 217 33.67 29.17 -21.49
CA ILE A 217 33.50 28.88 -22.91
C ILE A 217 34.79 29.21 -23.69
N LYS A 218 35.39 30.38 -23.46
CA LYS A 218 36.69 30.75 -24.07
C LYS A 218 37.77 29.71 -23.76
N SER A 219 37.91 29.33 -22.49
CA SER A 219 38.90 28.35 -22.04
C SER A 219 38.65 26.97 -22.67
N PHE A 220 37.39 26.52 -22.69
CA PHE A 220 37.00 25.26 -23.31
C PHE A 220 37.28 25.24 -24.82
N LEU A 221 36.91 26.31 -25.54
CA LEU A 221 37.17 26.45 -26.96
C LEU A 221 38.68 26.51 -27.24
N ASN A 222 39.43 27.35 -26.52
CA ASN A 222 40.90 27.42 -26.65
C ASN A 222 41.55 26.06 -26.41
N LYS A 223 41.17 25.34 -25.34
CA LYS A 223 41.78 24.05 -24.98
C LYS A 223 41.49 22.96 -26.00
N ASN A 224 40.26 22.89 -26.51
CA ASN A 224 39.86 21.80 -27.39
C ASN A 224 40.15 22.10 -28.84
N VAL A 225 40.09 23.37 -29.26
CA VAL A 225 40.18 23.72 -30.67
C VAL A 225 41.58 24.13 -31.13
N ASN A 226 42.44 24.65 -30.24
CA ASN A 226 43.88 24.83 -30.53
C ASN A 226 44.62 23.49 -30.77
N LYS A 227 44.00 22.36 -30.42
CA LYS A 227 44.51 21.03 -30.77
C LYS A 227 44.38 20.72 -32.27
N PHE A 228 43.69 21.55 -33.06
CA PHE A 228 43.39 21.28 -34.47
C PHE A 228 44.21 22.09 -35.47
N SER A 229 44.66 23.30 -35.15
CA SER A 229 45.53 24.09 -36.03
C SER A 229 46.18 25.27 -35.31
N ASN A 230 47.46 25.53 -35.56
CA ASN A 230 48.18 26.72 -35.08
C ASN A 230 47.80 28.01 -35.84
N SER A 231 47.09 27.90 -36.97
CA SER A 231 46.68 29.01 -37.84
C SER A 231 45.20 29.39 -37.71
N VAL A 232 44.44 28.75 -36.81
CA VAL A 232 43.09 29.16 -36.45
C VAL A 232 43.16 30.01 -35.19
N HIS A 233 42.84 31.30 -35.30
CA HIS A 233 42.84 32.22 -34.16
C HIS A 233 41.48 32.23 -33.48
N PHE A 234 41.47 32.16 -32.14
CA PHE A 234 40.22 31.99 -31.42
C PHE A 234 39.34 33.23 -31.38
N GLY A 235 38.05 32.91 -31.41
CA GLY A 235 36.91 33.79 -31.43
C GLY A 235 36.95 35.03 -30.57
N TYR A 236 36.56 36.14 -31.19
CA TYR A 236 36.14 37.32 -30.46
C TYR A 236 34.75 37.04 -29.89
N ILE A 237 34.64 36.95 -28.56
CA ILE A 237 33.33 37.06 -27.91
C ILE A 237 33.05 38.55 -27.81
N HIS A 238 32.16 39.06 -28.66
CA HIS A 238 31.73 40.44 -28.54
C HIS A 238 31.00 40.59 -27.20
N ASN A 239 31.56 41.41 -26.31
CA ASN A 239 30.77 42.05 -25.27
C ASN A 239 29.90 43.11 -25.94
N THR A 240 28.89 42.70 -26.71
CA THR A 240 27.82 43.61 -27.11
C THR A 240 27.10 44.11 -25.86
N GLU A 241 26.54 45.32 -25.91
CA GLU A 241 25.74 45.92 -24.83
C GLU A 241 24.52 45.09 -24.41
N ASP A 242 24.09 44.12 -25.24
CA ASP A 242 23.08 43.13 -24.87
C ASP A 242 23.66 42.06 -23.91
N TYR A 243 23.51 42.30 -22.61
CA TYR A 243 23.96 41.41 -21.53
C TYR A 243 23.22 40.07 -21.44
N ASN A 244 22.07 39.94 -22.12
CA ASN A 244 21.31 38.69 -22.15
C ASN A 244 21.87 37.70 -23.18
N LYS A 245 22.71 38.19 -24.10
CA LYS A 245 23.20 37.48 -25.25
C LYS A 245 24.72 37.22 -25.17
N LEU A 246 25.11 36.03 -25.60
CA LEU A 246 26.49 35.65 -25.85
C LEU A 246 26.67 35.45 -27.36
N ASN A 247 27.55 36.26 -27.95
CA ASN A 247 27.96 36.09 -29.35
C ASN A 247 29.32 35.42 -29.38
N VAL A 248 29.40 34.23 -29.99
CA VAL A 248 30.64 33.47 -30.15
C VAL A 248 30.92 33.35 -31.64
N GLN A 249 31.98 34.01 -32.09
CA GLN A 249 32.47 33.89 -33.45
C GLN A 249 33.74 33.03 -33.48
N ILE A 250 34.01 32.26 -34.53
CA ILE A 250 35.29 31.56 -34.72
C ILE A 250 35.80 31.91 -36.12
N TYR A 251 37.06 32.34 -36.23
CA TYR A 251 37.63 32.80 -37.51
C TYR A 251 39.10 32.37 -37.69
N THR A 252 39.66 32.52 -38.89
CA THR A 252 41.12 32.53 -39.11
C THR A 252 41.53 33.90 -39.65
N ALA A 253 42.71 34.37 -39.27
CA ALA A 253 43.28 35.60 -39.79
C ALA A 253 43.94 35.31 -41.15
N GLY A 254 43.40 35.89 -42.22
CA GLY A 254 44.02 35.91 -43.54
C GLY A 254 44.88 37.15 -43.75
N TRP A 255 45.65 37.18 -44.85
CA TRP A 255 46.58 38.29 -45.16
C TRP A 255 45.87 39.63 -45.45
N ILE A 256 44.58 39.61 -45.80
CA ILE A 256 43.77 40.79 -46.16
C ILE A 256 42.45 40.86 -45.35
N THR A 257 41.85 39.72 -44.96
CA THR A 257 40.58 39.67 -44.20
C THR A 257 40.51 38.47 -43.25
N ASN A 258 39.66 38.57 -42.22
CA ASN A 258 39.33 37.44 -41.34
C ASN A 258 38.28 36.55 -42.01
N PHE A 259 38.52 35.24 -42.07
CA PHE A 259 37.54 34.27 -42.54
C PHE A 259 36.76 33.69 -41.36
N TYR A 260 35.49 34.05 -41.24
CA TYR A 260 34.60 33.56 -40.18
C TYR A 260 34.00 32.20 -40.56
N TYR A 261 34.11 31.24 -39.64
CA TYR A 261 33.64 29.87 -39.81
C TYR A 261 32.40 29.55 -39.00
N VAL A 262 32.26 30.19 -37.84
CA VAL A 262 31.14 30.01 -36.92
C VAL A 262 30.68 31.38 -36.44
N ASP A 263 29.37 31.63 -36.48
CA ASP A 263 28.72 32.74 -35.78
C ASP A 263 27.56 32.18 -34.95
N ALA A 264 27.75 32.15 -33.62
CA ALA A 264 26.80 31.62 -32.68
C ALA A 264 26.23 32.72 -31.80
N ASN A 265 24.91 32.81 -31.78
CA ASN A 265 24.14 33.72 -30.96
C ASN A 265 23.36 32.90 -29.92
N ILE A 266 23.65 33.10 -28.62
CA ILE A 266 23.05 32.34 -27.53
C ILE A 266 22.41 33.31 -26.54
N TYR A 267 21.09 33.23 -26.36
CA TYR A 267 20.39 34.02 -25.34
C TYR A 267 20.32 33.23 -24.03
N ILE A 268 21.13 33.64 -23.05
CA ILE A 268 21.31 32.92 -21.79
C ILE A 268 20.38 33.48 -20.72
N PHE A 269 20.38 34.81 -20.56
CA PHE A 269 19.66 35.52 -19.49
C PHE A 269 18.47 36.33 -20.03
N GLY A 270 17.74 36.98 -19.13
CA GLY A 270 16.52 37.73 -19.44
C GLY A 270 15.29 36.84 -19.58
N LYS A 271 14.11 37.47 -19.63
CA LYS A 271 12.81 36.77 -19.64
C LYS A 271 12.68 35.75 -20.78
N ASN A 272 13.27 36.05 -21.93
CA ASN A 272 13.21 35.18 -23.11
C ASN A 272 14.47 34.32 -23.31
N GLY A 273 15.46 34.42 -22.42
CA GLY A 273 16.68 33.61 -22.45
C GLY A 273 16.47 32.20 -21.90
N LEU A 274 17.46 31.33 -22.13
CA LEU A 274 17.41 29.92 -21.74
C LEU A 274 17.12 29.72 -20.25
N VAL A 275 17.79 30.47 -19.37
CA VAL A 275 17.62 30.31 -17.91
C VAL A 275 16.21 30.69 -17.47
N GLY A 276 15.70 31.85 -17.93
CA GLY A 276 14.34 32.31 -17.60
C GLY A 276 13.27 31.35 -18.11
N ARG A 277 13.42 30.84 -19.34
CA ARG A 277 12.50 29.83 -19.91
C ARG A 277 12.52 28.50 -19.15
N ILE A 278 13.70 28.05 -18.69
CA ILE A 278 13.82 26.85 -17.85
C ILE A 278 13.13 27.06 -16.49
N PHE A 279 13.30 28.23 -15.88
CA PHE A 279 12.62 28.59 -14.65
C PHE A 279 11.10 28.64 -14.80
N ASP A 280 10.61 29.25 -15.88
CA ASP A 280 9.18 29.24 -16.22
C ASP A 280 8.68 27.81 -16.46
N LEU A 281 9.49 26.94 -17.08
CA LEU A 281 9.14 25.53 -17.28
C LEU A 281 8.98 24.82 -15.93
N PHE A 282 9.92 24.98 -15.00
CA PHE A 282 9.81 24.38 -13.67
C PHE A 282 8.61 24.92 -12.87
N LYS A 283 8.34 26.23 -12.94
CA LYS A 283 7.12 26.83 -12.36
C LYS A 283 5.85 26.21 -12.96
N GLN A 284 5.80 26.03 -14.28
CA GLN A 284 4.66 25.40 -14.96
C GLN A 284 4.51 23.91 -14.61
N ILE A 285 5.62 23.16 -14.51
CA ILE A 285 5.62 21.77 -14.03
C ILE A 285 4.99 21.72 -12.63
N GLY A 286 5.45 22.56 -11.72
CA GLY A 286 4.93 22.62 -10.35
C GLY A 286 3.43 22.95 -10.30
N ASN A 287 2.97 23.91 -11.10
CA ASN A 287 1.56 24.27 -11.23
C ASN A 287 0.71 23.13 -11.82
N SER A 288 1.18 22.49 -12.88
CA SER A 288 0.49 21.36 -13.51
C SER A 288 0.36 20.17 -12.57
N ILE A 289 1.42 19.84 -11.81
CA ILE A 289 1.40 18.80 -10.77
C ILE A 289 0.41 19.18 -9.67
N SER A 290 0.42 20.43 -9.21
CA SER A 290 -0.46 20.91 -8.14
C SER A 290 -1.94 20.87 -8.54
N ALA A 291 -2.28 21.30 -9.76
CA ALA A 291 -3.63 21.23 -10.31
C ALA A 291 -4.09 19.77 -10.44
N THR A 292 -3.29 18.94 -11.13
CA THR A 292 -3.59 17.51 -11.34
C THR A 292 -3.75 16.77 -10.02
N SER A 293 -2.86 17.03 -9.07
CA SER A 293 -2.91 16.43 -7.74
C SER A 293 -4.16 16.86 -6.97
N SER A 294 -4.52 18.15 -6.99
CA SER A 294 -5.70 18.67 -6.30
C SER A 294 -6.97 18.00 -6.79
N ASP A 295 -7.17 17.97 -8.10
CA ASP A 295 -8.34 17.33 -8.71
C ASP A 295 -8.37 15.83 -8.45
N SER A 296 -7.23 15.14 -8.53
CA SER A 296 -7.16 13.70 -8.27
C SER A 296 -7.49 13.36 -6.83
N PHE A 297 -6.97 14.12 -5.86
CA PHE A 297 -7.28 13.89 -4.46
C PHE A 297 -8.71 14.29 -4.11
N ASN A 298 -9.21 15.41 -4.65
CA ASN A 298 -10.62 15.79 -4.49
C ASN A 298 -11.56 14.76 -5.11
N PHE A 299 -11.19 14.13 -6.24
CA PHE A 299 -11.92 13.00 -6.79
C PHE A 299 -12.00 11.81 -5.84
N LEU A 300 -10.86 11.38 -5.31
CA LEU A 300 -10.82 10.31 -4.33
C LEU A 300 -11.70 10.64 -3.12
N LYS A 301 -11.62 11.87 -2.60
CA LYS A 301 -12.44 12.34 -1.48
C LYS A 301 -13.93 12.33 -1.81
N HIS A 302 -14.32 12.75 -3.01
CA HIS A 302 -15.70 12.70 -3.47
C HIS A 302 -16.22 11.26 -3.55
N ILE A 303 -15.42 10.31 -4.03
CA ILE A 303 -15.75 8.88 -4.02
C ILE A 303 -15.97 8.39 -2.57
N LEU A 304 -15.01 8.67 -1.69
CA LEU A 304 -15.06 8.21 -0.29
C LEU A 304 -16.27 8.82 0.45
N ARG A 305 -16.55 10.11 0.24
CA ARG A 305 -17.69 10.83 0.82
C ARG A 305 -19.02 10.51 0.15
N ARG A 306 -19.00 9.93 -1.06
CA ARG A 306 -20.18 9.61 -1.87
C ARG A 306 -21.05 10.85 -2.13
N ASP A 307 -20.42 11.94 -2.56
CA ASP A 307 -21.13 13.15 -2.95
C ASP A 307 -21.76 12.97 -4.35
N ILE A 308 -23.02 13.40 -4.51
CA ILE A 308 -23.86 13.12 -5.69
C ILE A 308 -23.41 13.89 -6.96
N ASP A 309 -22.63 14.97 -6.81
CA ASP A 309 -22.29 15.91 -7.88
C ASP A 309 -20.79 16.22 -8.00
N SER A 310 -19.93 15.20 -8.01
CA SER A 310 -18.51 15.42 -8.24
C SER A 310 -18.21 15.66 -9.73
N LYS A 311 -18.56 16.84 -10.26
CA LYS A 311 -18.06 17.30 -11.56
C LYS A 311 -16.57 17.61 -11.42
N ILE A 312 -15.72 16.60 -11.48
CA ILE A 312 -14.27 16.81 -11.47
C ILE A 312 -13.81 16.94 -12.91
N GLY A 313 -13.27 18.11 -13.24
CA GLY A 313 -12.80 18.45 -14.56
C GLY A 313 -11.44 17.85 -14.88
N PHE A 314 -11.31 16.52 -15.00
CA PHE A 314 -10.01 15.93 -15.40
C PHE A 314 -9.50 16.48 -16.74
N LYS A 315 -10.42 16.92 -17.61
CA LYS A 315 -10.09 17.68 -18.83
C LYS A 315 -9.12 18.82 -18.55
N ASP A 316 -9.36 19.61 -17.51
CA ASP A 316 -8.54 20.79 -17.19
C ASP A 316 -7.10 20.38 -16.83
N ASN A 317 -6.91 19.22 -16.19
CA ASN A 317 -5.59 18.66 -15.94
C ASN A 317 -4.86 18.26 -17.22
N PHE A 318 -5.56 17.62 -18.16
CA PHE A 318 -4.98 17.27 -19.45
C PHE A 318 -4.74 18.50 -20.34
N ASP A 319 -5.53 19.57 -20.18
CA ASP A 319 -5.27 20.88 -20.76
C ASP A 319 -3.97 21.48 -20.18
N GLU A 320 -3.75 21.41 -18.87
CA GLU A 320 -2.49 21.86 -18.24
C GLU A 320 -1.28 21.02 -18.67
N ILE A 321 -1.40 19.69 -18.74
CA ILE A 321 -0.34 18.83 -19.28
C ILE A 321 -0.03 19.18 -20.73
N SER A 322 -1.06 19.47 -21.54
CA SER A 322 -0.88 19.84 -22.94
C SER A 322 -0.21 21.21 -23.08
N LYS A 323 -0.56 22.19 -22.24
CA LYS A 323 0.15 23.47 -22.16
C LYS A 323 1.62 23.28 -21.79
N LEU A 324 1.91 22.41 -20.83
CA LEU A 324 3.28 22.11 -20.41
C LEU A 324 4.11 21.49 -21.56
N ILE A 325 3.56 20.49 -22.26
CA ILE A 325 4.21 19.86 -23.42
C ILE A 325 4.45 20.91 -24.51
N LYS A 326 3.45 21.76 -24.79
CA LYS A 326 3.56 22.84 -25.78
C LYS A 326 4.65 23.84 -25.39
N PHE A 327 4.69 24.26 -24.13
CA PHE A 327 5.69 25.20 -23.63
C PHE A 327 7.11 24.62 -23.71
N GLY A 328 7.28 23.36 -23.30
CA GLY A 328 8.56 22.65 -23.47
C GLY A 328 8.97 22.58 -24.94
N HIS A 329 8.04 22.24 -25.83
CA HIS A 329 8.30 22.21 -27.27
C HIS A 329 8.68 23.59 -27.83
N GLU A 330 7.99 24.67 -27.43
CA GLU A 330 8.30 26.05 -27.80
C GLU A 330 9.68 26.50 -27.32
N ILE A 331 10.16 26.04 -26.15
CA ILE A 331 11.53 26.31 -25.69
C ILE A 331 12.55 25.63 -26.60
N PHE A 332 12.32 24.35 -26.94
CA PHE A 332 13.29 23.56 -27.69
C PHE A 332 13.33 23.92 -29.17
N SER A 333 12.21 24.41 -29.74
CA SER A 333 12.11 24.87 -31.13
C SER A 333 12.43 26.35 -31.33
N ASP A 334 12.64 27.14 -30.26
CA ASP A 334 12.92 28.58 -30.38
C ASP A 334 14.24 28.85 -31.11
N GLU A 335 14.12 29.22 -32.38
CA GLU A 335 15.24 29.58 -33.24
C GLU A 335 16.01 30.81 -32.75
N LYS A 336 15.39 31.68 -31.93
CA LYS A 336 16.05 32.87 -31.39
C LYS A 336 16.95 32.54 -30.20
N LEU A 337 16.63 31.50 -29.44
CA LEU A 337 17.36 31.13 -28.22
C LEU A 337 18.79 30.69 -28.51
N LEU A 338 18.96 29.96 -29.61
CA LEU A 338 20.24 29.54 -30.13
C LEU A 338 20.21 29.62 -31.66
N ASN A 339 21.15 30.35 -32.23
CA ASN A 339 21.36 30.39 -33.67
C ASN A 339 22.86 30.27 -33.96
N ILE A 340 23.28 29.12 -34.49
CA ILE A 340 24.66 28.88 -34.91
C ILE A 340 24.69 28.75 -36.42
N ASP A 341 25.34 29.71 -37.05
CA ASP A 341 25.60 29.73 -38.48
C ASP A 341 27.01 29.22 -38.75
N LEU A 342 27.11 28.16 -39.55
CA LEU A 342 28.37 27.58 -39.99
C LEU A 342 28.59 27.96 -41.45
N ARG A 343 29.66 28.71 -41.74
CA ARG A 343 30.00 29.19 -43.09
C ARG A 343 31.45 28.88 -43.45
N VAL A 344 31.74 28.76 -44.73
CA VAL A 344 33.11 28.82 -45.25
C VAL A 344 33.13 29.95 -46.26
N THR A 345 33.85 31.02 -45.90
CA THR A 345 33.91 32.31 -46.61
C THR A 345 32.55 33.00 -46.78
N PHE A 346 32.52 34.16 -47.44
CA PHE A 346 31.30 34.97 -47.63
C PHE A 346 30.28 34.32 -48.60
N LEU A 347 30.64 33.22 -49.28
CA LEU A 347 29.86 32.65 -50.38
C LEU A 347 29.16 31.33 -50.05
N LYS A 348 29.58 30.56 -49.03
CA LYS A 348 29.07 29.19 -48.82
C LYS A 348 28.63 28.94 -47.39
N HIS A 349 27.31 28.85 -47.20
CA HIS A 349 26.67 28.44 -45.96
C HIS A 349 26.63 26.91 -45.86
N ILE A 350 27.06 26.35 -44.73
CA ILE A 350 27.26 24.89 -44.55
C ILE A 350 26.10 24.28 -43.76
N ALA A 351 25.75 24.89 -42.63
CA ALA A 351 24.65 24.43 -41.79
C ALA A 351 24.17 25.58 -40.91
N ASN A 352 22.87 25.59 -40.64
CA ASN A 352 22.25 26.50 -39.68
C ASN A 352 21.63 25.66 -38.57
N ILE A 353 22.11 25.84 -37.34
CA ILE A 353 21.63 25.15 -36.16
C ILE A 353 20.79 26.14 -35.38
N LYS A 354 19.48 25.96 -35.45
CA LYS A 354 18.52 26.83 -34.79
C LYS A 354 17.79 26.10 -33.68
N GLY A 355 17.73 26.73 -32.52
CA GLY A 355 17.14 26.17 -31.31
C GLY A 355 17.83 24.89 -30.83
N ILE A 356 17.28 24.28 -29.80
CA ILE A 356 17.80 23.04 -29.20
C ILE A 356 17.52 21.85 -30.13
N TYR A 357 16.37 21.82 -30.82
CA TYR A 357 16.10 20.79 -31.81
C TYR A 357 17.08 20.80 -32.97
N GLY A 358 17.59 21.98 -33.37
CA GLY A 358 18.70 22.07 -34.33
C GLY A 358 19.95 21.35 -33.84
N ILE A 359 20.29 21.48 -32.53
CA ILE A 359 21.41 20.76 -31.92
C ILE A 359 21.15 19.26 -32.00
N ILE A 360 19.98 18.79 -31.59
CA ILE A 360 19.64 17.35 -31.61
C ILE A 360 19.69 16.79 -33.05
N ASN A 361 19.35 17.62 -34.04
CA ASN A 361 19.40 17.28 -35.47
C ASN A 361 20.81 17.36 -36.09
N LEU A 362 21.85 17.74 -35.33
CA LEU A 362 23.24 17.85 -35.81
C LEU A 362 23.75 16.62 -36.57
N PRO A 363 23.49 15.37 -36.14
CA PRO A 363 23.94 14.19 -36.87
C PRO A 363 23.49 14.16 -38.34
N ASN A 364 22.27 14.63 -38.61
CA ASN A 364 21.72 14.69 -39.97
C ASN A 364 22.28 15.84 -40.81
N GLN A 365 22.98 16.80 -40.19
CA GLN A 365 23.65 17.92 -40.85
C GLN A 365 25.15 17.65 -41.10
N LEU A 366 25.64 16.46 -40.74
CA LEU A 366 27.06 16.12 -40.87
C LEU A 366 27.50 15.90 -42.31
N ASP A 367 26.70 15.33 -43.21
CA ASP A 367 27.17 14.98 -44.56
C ASP A 367 27.69 16.20 -45.36
N PRO A 368 27.00 17.36 -45.37
CA PRO A 368 27.55 18.61 -45.90
C PRO A 368 28.85 19.05 -45.20
N LEU A 369 28.93 18.88 -43.88
CA LEU A 369 30.09 19.22 -43.06
C LEU A 369 31.29 18.29 -43.38
N LYS A 370 31.06 16.99 -43.58
CA LYS A 370 32.09 15.99 -43.91
C LYS A 370 32.71 16.28 -45.27
N ASN A 371 31.88 16.56 -46.28
CA ASN A 371 32.35 16.88 -47.63
C ASN A 371 33.23 18.13 -47.64
N LEU A 372 32.86 19.13 -46.83
CA LEU A 372 33.66 20.33 -46.62
C LEU A 372 34.98 20.02 -45.89
N LEU A 373 34.94 19.34 -44.75
CA LEU A 373 36.14 19.04 -43.95
C LEU A 373 37.13 18.14 -44.71
N ASN A 374 36.63 17.24 -45.55
CA ASN A 374 37.45 16.43 -46.47
C ASN A 374 38.19 17.30 -47.50
N SER A 375 37.55 18.35 -48.03
CA SER A 375 38.19 19.28 -48.98
C SER A 375 39.34 20.09 -48.37
N PHE A 376 39.43 20.15 -47.03
CA PHE A 376 40.52 20.79 -46.28
C PHE A 376 41.54 19.78 -45.70
N GLY A 377 41.45 18.49 -46.03
CA GLY A 377 42.38 17.47 -45.52
C GLY A 377 42.18 17.12 -44.04
N LEU A 378 41.02 17.44 -43.44
CA LEU A 378 40.73 17.31 -42.01
C LEU A 378 40.09 15.95 -41.63
N GLY A 379 40.48 14.85 -42.28
CA GLY A 379 39.86 13.53 -42.08
C GLY A 379 39.87 13.03 -40.63
N ARG A 380 40.89 13.36 -39.83
CA ARG A 380 40.98 13.00 -38.40
C ARG A 380 39.98 13.79 -37.53
N PHE A 381 39.65 15.01 -37.93
CA PHE A 381 38.67 15.87 -37.25
C PHE A 381 37.25 15.40 -37.53
N ILE A 382 36.97 14.90 -38.75
CA ILE A 382 35.68 14.29 -39.08
C ILE A 382 35.33 13.18 -38.10
N LYS A 383 36.28 12.30 -37.79
CA LYS A 383 36.07 11.23 -36.81
C LYS A 383 35.76 11.77 -35.41
N ASN A 384 36.45 12.81 -34.95
CA ASN A 384 36.17 13.42 -33.64
C ASN A 384 34.80 14.13 -33.60
N VAL A 385 34.38 14.74 -34.70
CA VAL A 385 33.05 15.35 -34.82
C VAL A 385 31.97 14.27 -34.84
N GLU A 386 32.19 13.17 -35.56
CA GLU A 386 31.32 12.00 -35.58
C GLU A 386 31.19 11.36 -34.19
N ASP A 387 32.30 11.19 -33.48
CA ASP A 387 32.29 10.68 -32.10
C ASP A 387 31.58 11.66 -31.14
N GLY A 388 31.76 12.97 -31.34
CA GLY A 388 31.16 14.03 -30.52
C GLY A 388 29.64 14.16 -30.69
N VAL A 389 29.10 13.88 -31.86
CA VAL A 389 27.64 13.92 -32.15
C VAL A 389 26.95 12.56 -32.01
N LYS A 390 27.70 11.46 -31.86
CA LYS A 390 27.16 10.11 -31.62
C LYS A 390 26.13 10.04 -30.48
N PRO A 391 26.30 10.74 -29.33
CA PRO A 391 25.26 10.77 -28.30
C PRO A 391 23.93 11.36 -28.80
N LEU A 392 23.96 12.32 -29.73
CA LEU A 392 22.76 12.92 -30.32
C LEU A 392 22.11 11.96 -31.32
N GLN A 393 22.92 11.22 -32.09
CA GLN A 393 22.42 10.15 -32.96
C GLN A 393 21.68 9.09 -32.13
N ASN A 394 22.22 8.70 -30.98
CA ASN A 394 21.54 7.77 -30.07
C ASN A 394 20.17 8.31 -29.61
N ILE A 395 20.03 9.62 -29.36
CA ILE A 395 18.73 10.22 -29.02
C ILE A 395 17.76 10.10 -30.19
N LEU A 396 18.19 10.42 -31.42
CA LEU A 396 17.38 10.30 -32.63
C LEU A 396 16.94 8.85 -32.88
N ASP A 397 17.86 7.91 -32.69
CA ASP A 397 17.58 6.48 -32.83
C ASP A 397 16.59 6.01 -31.77
N LEU A 398 16.72 6.45 -30.51
CA LEU A 398 15.73 6.15 -29.46
C LEU A 398 14.34 6.72 -29.80
N LEU A 399 14.26 7.96 -30.29
CA LEU A 399 12.97 8.54 -30.71
C LEU A 399 12.32 7.74 -31.84
N LYS A 400 13.13 7.23 -32.78
CA LYS A 400 12.67 6.35 -33.86
C LYS A 400 12.26 4.96 -33.34
N GLU A 401 13.09 4.35 -32.50
CA GLU A 401 12.85 3.02 -31.90
C GLU A 401 11.53 2.99 -31.14
N PHE A 402 11.24 4.03 -30.35
CA PHE A 402 9.99 4.15 -29.60
C PHE A 402 8.80 4.59 -30.47
N GLY A 403 9.04 5.11 -31.67
CA GLY A 403 7.99 5.46 -32.65
C GLY A 403 7.49 6.90 -32.58
N PHE A 404 8.23 7.83 -31.96
CA PHE A 404 7.94 9.27 -32.02
C PHE A 404 8.15 9.86 -33.42
N ILE A 405 9.10 9.29 -34.16
CA ILE A 405 9.42 9.62 -35.55
C ILE A 405 9.60 8.32 -36.34
N LYS A 406 9.44 8.38 -37.67
CA LYS A 406 9.67 7.26 -38.58
C LYS A 406 11.09 7.28 -39.13
N ASN A 407 11.64 8.46 -39.36
CA ASN A 407 12.96 8.64 -39.94
C ASN A 407 13.74 9.73 -39.20
N THR A 408 14.95 9.39 -38.73
CA THR A 408 15.86 10.32 -38.07
C THR A 408 16.14 11.55 -38.94
N LYS A 409 16.23 11.41 -40.27
CA LYS A 409 16.47 12.53 -41.21
C LYS A 409 15.36 13.56 -41.23
N ASN A 410 14.13 13.18 -40.87
CA ASN A 410 12.96 14.05 -40.86
C ASN A 410 12.59 14.53 -39.45
N PHE A 411 13.48 14.35 -38.45
CA PHE A 411 13.20 14.61 -37.03
C PHE A 411 12.48 15.94 -36.78
N LEU A 412 13.00 17.05 -37.32
CA LEU A 412 12.44 18.39 -37.09
C LEU A 412 10.95 18.48 -37.47
N LYS A 413 10.56 17.85 -38.58
CA LYS A 413 9.18 17.89 -39.09
C LYS A 413 8.30 16.85 -38.40
N GLU A 414 8.78 15.61 -38.31
CA GLU A 414 7.99 14.50 -37.76
C GLU A 414 7.73 14.66 -36.27
N PHE A 415 8.73 15.13 -35.50
CA PHE A 415 8.59 15.33 -34.06
C PHE A 415 7.71 16.54 -33.73
N ASP A 416 7.83 17.63 -34.50
CA ASP A 416 6.94 18.80 -34.38
C ASP A 416 5.47 18.44 -34.65
N ASP A 417 5.20 17.71 -35.74
CA ASP A 417 3.85 17.23 -36.06
C ASP A 417 3.30 16.30 -34.98
N TYR A 418 4.14 15.38 -34.46
CA TYR A 418 3.77 14.50 -33.36
C TYR A 418 3.35 15.29 -32.10
N ILE A 419 4.14 16.27 -31.66
CA ILE A 419 3.83 17.07 -30.46
C ILE A 419 2.55 17.89 -30.65
N LYS A 420 2.35 18.51 -31.83
CA LYS A 420 1.12 19.26 -32.13
C LYS A 420 -0.13 18.39 -32.11
N LYS A 421 -0.04 17.17 -32.66
CA LYS A 421 -1.13 16.18 -32.60
C LYS A 421 -1.39 15.74 -31.16
N LEU A 422 -0.34 15.40 -30.41
CA LEU A 422 -0.46 14.93 -29.02
C LEU A 422 -1.13 15.98 -28.12
N THR A 423 -0.67 17.23 -28.16
CA THR A 423 -1.21 18.34 -27.35
C THR A 423 -2.67 18.67 -27.69
N THR A 424 -3.10 18.43 -28.93
CA THR A 424 -4.52 18.60 -29.32
C THR A 424 -5.36 17.39 -28.92
N TYR A 425 -4.76 16.20 -28.94
CA TYR A 425 -5.46 14.94 -28.70
C TYR A 425 -5.74 14.70 -27.21
N LEU A 426 -4.77 14.95 -26.32
CA LEU A 426 -4.89 14.66 -24.89
C LEU A 426 -6.16 15.29 -24.26
N PRO A 427 -6.43 16.60 -24.38
CA PRO A 427 -7.60 17.17 -23.69
C PRO A 427 -8.93 16.65 -24.26
N LYS A 428 -9.01 16.46 -25.58
CA LYS A 428 -10.19 15.90 -26.25
C LYS A 428 -10.46 14.47 -25.79
N LYS A 429 -9.41 13.66 -25.69
CA LYS A 429 -9.49 12.26 -25.26
C LYS A 429 -10.09 12.14 -23.86
N TYR A 430 -9.64 12.98 -22.93
CA TYR A 430 -10.04 12.85 -21.52
C TYR A 430 -11.27 13.69 -21.15
N GLN A 431 -11.93 14.34 -22.11
CA GLN A 431 -13.19 15.05 -21.87
C GLN A 431 -14.33 14.12 -21.44
N SER A 432 -14.35 12.88 -21.93
CA SER A 432 -15.39 11.87 -21.61
C SER A 432 -15.16 11.13 -20.29
N VAL A 433 -14.06 11.40 -19.58
CA VAL A 433 -13.68 10.68 -18.37
C VAL A 433 -14.65 10.98 -17.22
N ASN A 434 -15.13 12.21 -17.16
CA ASN A 434 -16.04 12.67 -16.10
C ASN A 434 -17.33 11.85 -16.03
N THR A 435 -17.83 11.34 -17.15
CA THR A 435 -19.04 10.49 -17.19
C THR A 435 -18.76 9.01 -16.90
N GLN A 436 -17.51 8.55 -17.09
CA GLN A 436 -17.09 7.16 -16.84
C GLN A 436 -16.71 6.91 -15.37
N LEU A 437 -16.56 7.98 -14.57
CA LEU A 437 -16.07 7.96 -13.20
C LEU A 437 -17.16 7.98 -12.10
N ASN A 438 -18.42 7.71 -12.44
CA ASN A 438 -19.45 7.46 -11.42
C ASN A 438 -19.16 6.13 -10.70
N TYR A 439 -18.26 6.19 -9.72
CA TYR A 439 -17.87 5.09 -8.87
C TYR A 439 -18.64 5.18 -7.56
N ASP A 440 -19.68 4.37 -7.43
CA ASP A 440 -20.37 4.20 -6.15
C ASP A 440 -19.61 3.16 -5.31
N LEU A 441 -18.90 3.63 -4.29
CA LEU A 441 -18.15 2.80 -3.36
C LEU A 441 -19.03 1.74 -2.69
N ILE A 442 -20.29 2.05 -2.37
CA ILE A 442 -21.17 1.09 -1.69
C ILE A 442 -21.61 -0.04 -2.62
N SER A 443 -22.09 0.29 -3.82
CA SER A 443 -22.50 -0.74 -4.79
C SER A 443 -21.34 -1.68 -5.16
N ASN A 444 -20.10 -1.18 -5.13
CA ASN A 444 -18.91 -1.99 -5.36
C ASN A 444 -18.52 -2.87 -4.15
N LEU A 445 -18.72 -2.39 -2.92
CA LEU A 445 -18.51 -3.21 -1.71
C LEU A 445 -19.62 -4.27 -1.50
N TYR A 446 -20.82 -4.03 -2.04
CA TYR A 446 -22.00 -4.88 -1.97
C TYR A 446 -22.48 -5.31 -3.37
N LEU A 447 -21.66 -6.11 -4.07
CA LEU A 447 -21.98 -6.56 -5.42
C LEU A 447 -23.29 -7.36 -5.46
N GLN A 448 -24.24 -6.95 -6.29
CA GLN A 448 -25.54 -7.61 -6.45
C GLN A 448 -25.43 -9.00 -7.09
N ASP A 449 -24.43 -9.23 -7.94
CA ASP A 449 -24.21 -10.51 -8.62
C ASP A 449 -22.74 -10.95 -8.48
N THR A 450 -22.45 -11.70 -7.42
CA THR A 450 -21.12 -12.26 -7.15
C THR A 450 -20.72 -13.36 -8.15
N SER A 451 -21.66 -13.87 -8.95
CA SER A 451 -21.39 -14.93 -9.93
C SER A 451 -20.78 -14.41 -11.24
N LYS A 452 -20.85 -13.10 -11.51
CA LYS A 452 -20.39 -12.49 -12.78
C LYS A 452 -19.14 -11.63 -12.65
N THR A 453 -18.90 -11.01 -11.50
CA THR A 453 -17.75 -10.12 -11.25
C THR A 453 -17.42 -10.05 -9.75
N ASN A 454 -16.13 -10.05 -9.40
CA ASN A 454 -15.68 -9.69 -8.05
C ASN A 454 -15.28 -8.21 -7.99
N PHE A 455 -15.20 -7.63 -6.78
CA PHE A 455 -14.89 -6.20 -6.56
C PHE A 455 -13.60 -5.81 -7.29
N MET A 456 -12.65 -6.73 -7.34
CA MET A 456 -11.36 -6.49 -7.98
C MET A 456 -11.40 -6.35 -9.47
N LYS A 457 -12.10 -7.26 -10.13
CA LYS A 457 -12.28 -7.20 -11.57
C LYS A 457 -13.02 -5.93 -11.97
N GLU A 458 -14.04 -5.53 -11.21
CA GLU A 458 -14.77 -4.29 -11.48
C GLU A 458 -13.91 -3.04 -11.26
N PHE A 459 -13.26 -2.92 -10.09
CA PHE A 459 -12.40 -1.78 -9.77
C PHE A 459 -11.26 -1.63 -10.79
N THR A 460 -10.56 -2.72 -11.11
CA THR A 460 -9.41 -2.68 -12.02
C THR A 460 -9.83 -2.39 -13.47
N THR A 461 -10.99 -2.88 -13.90
CA THR A 461 -11.57 -2.53 -15.20
C THR A 461 -11.89 -1.05 -15.28
N ARG A 462 -12.57 -0.50 -14.25
CA ARG A 462 -12.91 0.94 -14.18
C ARG A 462 -11.66 1.82 -14.10
N LEU A 463 -10.64 1.41 -13.34
CA LEU A 463 -9.36 2.12 -13.27
C LEU A 463 -8.65 2.12 -14.64
N ALA A 464 -8.64 0.99 -15.33
CA ALA A 464 -8.05 0.89 -16.67
C ALA A 464 -8.83 1.70 -17.71
N GLU A 465 -10.16 1.78 -17.58
CA GLU A 465 -11.03 2.66 -18.39
C GLU A 465 -10.84 4.14 -18.06
N PHE A 466 -10.56 4.50 -16.81
CA PHE A 466 -10.21 5.86 -16.42
C PHE A 466 -8.87 6.31 -17.04
N LEU A 467 -7.83 5.48 -16.92
CA LEU A 467 -6.50 5.79 -17.45
C LEU A 467 -6.46 5.77 -18.98
N PHE A 468 -7.27 4.93 -19.61
CA PHE A 468 -7.38 4.79 -21.06
C PHE A 468 -8.87 4.73 -21.46
N PRO A 469 -9.56 5.89 -21.50
CA PRO A 469 -10.97 5.97 -21.87
C PRO A 469 -11.17 5.45 -23.29
N LYS A 470 -12.34 4.86 -23.53
CA LYS A 470 -12.68 4.26 -24.84
C LYS A 470 -12.84 5.36 -25.89
N ASN A 471 -11.80 5.61 -26.69
CA ASN A 471 -11.88 6.44 -27.89
C ASN A 471 -10.73 6.21 -28.87
N ASN A 472 -11.08 6.02 -30.15
CA ASN A 472 -10.17 6.04 -31.30
C ASN A 472 -8.81 5.33 -31.11
N GLN A 473 -8.86 3.99 -31.17
CA GLN A 473 -7.70 3.09 -31.02
C GLN A 473 -6.52 3.43 -31.95
N ALA A 474 -6.79 3.95 -33.15
CA ALA A 474 -5.75 4.35 -34.09
C ALA A 474 -4.92 5.53 -33.56
N ASN A 475 -5.57 6.59 -33.09
CA ASN A 475 -4.89 7.74 -32.50
C ASN A 475 -4.19 7.39 -31.19
N ASP A 476 -4.75 6.47 -30.41
CA ASP A 476 -4.13 5.97 -29.19
C ASP A 476 -2.79 5.29 -29.45
N ASN A 477 -2.76 4.40 -30.43
CA ASN A 477 -1.55 3.70 -30.81
C ASN A 477 -0.55 4.64 -31.49
N GLU A 478 -1.00 5.65 -32.24
CA GLU A 478 -0.10 6.64 -32.86
C GLU A 478 0.52 7.58 -31.82
N LEU A 479 -0.27 8.10 -30.87
CA LEU A 479 0.14 9.23 -30.03
C LEU A 479 0.60 8.83 -28.63
N LEU A 480 -0.03 7.84 -28.00
CA LEU A 480 0.28 7.46 -26.61
C LEU A 480 1.31 6.33 -26.53
N LEU A 481 1.30 5.40 -27.48
CA LEU A 481 2.20 4.25 -27.46
C LEU A 481 3.69 4.63 -27.44
N PRO A 482 4.17 5.66 -28.19
CA PRO A 482 5.57 6.09 -28.09
C PRO A 482 5.97 6.53 -26.67
N VAL A 483 5.09 7.28 -26.00
CA VAL A 483 5.30 7.71 -24.60
C VAL A 483 5.36 6.49 -23.67
N ILE A 484 4.42 5.55 -23.83
CA ILE A 484 4.35 4.39 -22.94
C ILE A 484 5.57 3.48 -23.13
N ARG A 485 6.01 3.25 -24.37
CA ARG A 485 7.23 2.48 -24.65
C ARG A 485 8.47 3.14 -24.08
N LEU A 486 8.58 4.48 -24.16
CA LEU A 486 9.69 5.22 -23.56
C LEU A 486 9.70 5.05 -22.03
N VAL A 487 8.55 5.26 -21.37
CA VAL A 487 8.43 5.14 -19.90
C VAL A 487 8.71 3.72 -19.42
N ARG A 488 8.31 2.71 -20.19
CA ARG A 488 8.58 1.29 -19.90
C ARG A 488 9.93 0.79 -20.43
N PHE A 489 10.68 1.64 -21.13
CA PHE A 489 11.94 1.30 -21.79
C PHE A 489 11.83 0.06 -22.72
N ASP A 490 10.73 -0.04 -23.47
CA ASP A 490 10.43 -1.15 -24.38
C ASP A 490 11.07 -0.97 -25.76
N LYS A 491 12.38 -1.16 -25.86
CA LYS A 491 13.14 -1.03 -27.12
C LYS A 491 12.79 -2.08 -28.17
N GLU A 492 12.32 -3.24 -27.74
CA GLU A 492 11.98 -4.36 -28.62
C GLU A 492 10.55 -4.25 -29.19
N ASN A 493 9.83 -3.17 -28.87
CA ASN A 493 8.46 -2.94 -29.31
C ASN A 493 7.52 -4.12 -28.97
N LYS A 494 7.72 -4.73 -27.79
CA LYS A 494 6.88 -5.81 -27.25
C LYS A 494 5.45 -5.32 -27.03
N ILE A 495 5.29 -4.06 -26.63
CA ILE A 495 4.01 -3.39 -26.44
C ILE A 495 3.57 -2.85 -27.81
N ARG A 496 2.55 -3.48 -28.39
CA ARG A 496 2.06 -3.20 -29.75
C ARG A 496 0.81 -2.31 -29.78
N SER A 497 0.09 -2.20 -28.67
CA SER A 497 -1.08 -1.34 -28.57
C SER A 497 -1.33 -0.85 -27.16
N VAL A 498 -2.07 0.25 -27.03
CA VAL A 498 -2.56 0.77 -25.75
C VAL A 498 -3.49 -0.24 -25.06
N ASP A 499 -4.25 -1.03 -25.82
CA ASP A 499 -5.11 -2.09 -25.26
C ASP A 499 -4.31 -3.19 -24.55
N GLN A 500 -3.13 -3.55 -25.05
CA GLN A 500 -2.27 -4.52 -24.35
C GLN A 500 -1.84 -4.00 -22.98
N ILE A 501 -1.56 -2.70 -22.86
CA ILE A 501 -1.24 -2.07 -21.57
C ILE A 501 -2.46 -2.06 -20.67
N LYS A 502 -3.64 -1.75 -21.21
CA LYS A 502 -4.91 -1.76 -20.47
C LYS A 502 -5.19 -3.15 -19.89
N SER A 503 -5.09 -4.20 -20.71
CA SER A 503 -5.23 -5.59 -20.27
C SER A 503 -4.15 -6.00 -19.29
N ALA A 504 -2.89 -5.59 -19.49
CA ALA A 504 -1.81 -5.89 -18.56
C ALA A 504 -2.01 -5.19 -17.20
N LEU A 505 -2.49 -3.95 -17.18
CA LEU A 505 -2.82 -3.21 -15.96
C LEU A 505 -3.97 -3.88 -15.21
N ALA A 506 -5.04 -4.28 -15.92
CA ALA A 506 -6.16 -5.01 -15.34
C ALA A 506 -5.68 -6.33 -14.74
N ASN A 507 -4.93 -7.14 -15.49
CA ASN A 507 -4.40 -8.44 -15.04
C ASN A 507 -3.40 -8.30 -13.88
N TYR A 508 -2.51 -7.31 -13.93
CA TYR A 508 -1.52 -7.08 -12.86
C TYR A 508 -2.21 -6.65 -11.57
N SER A 509 -3.18 -5.75 -11.68
CA SER A 509 -3.96 -5.30 -10.53
C SER A 509 -4.80 -6.45 -9.96
N GLU A 510 -5.47 -7.22 -10.82
CA GLU A 510 -6.16 -8.45 -10.40
C GLU A 510 -5.21 -9.43 -9.69
N LYS A 511 -3.97 -9.60 -10.18
CA LYS A 511 -2.97 -10.48 -9.55
C LYS A 511 -2.45 -9.97 -8.21
N ILE A 512 -2.16 -8.68 -8.07
CA ILE A 512 -1.79 -8.10 -6.77
C ILE A 512 -2.93 -8.33 -5.79
N ILE A 513 -4.15 -8.13 -6.25
CA ILE A 513 -5.25 -7.94 -5.34
C ILE A 513 -5.96 -9.26 -5.02
N SER A 514 -5.96 -10.23 -5.94
CA SER A 514 -6.38 -11.62 -5.69
C SER A 514 -5.49 -12.37 -4.69
N LYS A 515 -4.25 -11.92 -4.49
CA LYS A 515 -3.36 -12.49 -3.47
C LYS A 515 -3.71 -12.06 -2.05
N ASP A 516 -4.51 -11.01 -1.89
CA ASP A 516 -4.76 -10.38 -0.60
C ASP A 516 -6.23 -10.51 -0.21
N SER A 517 -6.49 -11.17 0.93
CA SER A 517 -7.83 -11.35 1.49
C SER A 517 -8.53 -10.03 1.83
N LEU A 518 -7.78 -8.93 1.94
CA LEU A 518 -8.28 -7.60 2.31
C LEU A 518 -9.22 -6.97 1.28
N PHE A 519 -9.27 -7.47 0.04
CA PHE A 519 -10.03 -6.85 -1.03
C PHE A 519 -11.24 -7.66 -1.51
N LYS A 520 -11.69 -8.60 -0.69
CA LYS A 520 -12.97 -9.29 -0.89
C LYS A 520 -14.12 -8.31 -0.69
N SER A 521 -15.18 -8.43 -1.49
CA SER A 521 -16.40 -7.64 -1.24
C SER A 521 -17.02 -8.04 0.11
N LEU A 522 -17.86 -7.19 0.68
CA LEU A 522 -18.55 -7.52 1.94
C LEU A 522 -19.44 -8.75 1.78
N ASN A 523 -20.01 -8.97 0.58
CA ASN A 523 -20.75 -10.19 0.26
C ASN A 523 -19.85 -11.44 0.21
N ASP A 524 -18.63 -11.32 -0.30
CA ASP A 524 -17.66 -12.44 -0.30
C ASP A 524 -17.19 -12.78 1.12
N ILE A 525 -16.98 -11.77 1.97
CA ILE A 525 -16.63 -11.96 3.39
C ILE A 525 -17.80 -12.59 4.13
N LYS A 526 -19.00 -12.04 3.97
CA LYS A 526 -20.25 -12.54 4.55
C LYS A 526 -20.42 -14.03 4.31
N ASN A 527 -20.22 -14.47 3.07
CA ASN A 527 -20.47 -15.85 2.62
C ASN A 527 -19.25 -16.78 2.75
N LEU A 528 -18.12 -16.28 3.27
CA LEU A 528 -16.93 -17.10 3.46
C LEU A 528 -17.26 -18.20 4.48
N LYS A 529 -17.14 -19.46 4.05
CA LYS A 529 -17.30 -20.61 4.93
C LYS A 529 -16.04 -20.82 5.77
N ILE A 530 -16.22 -20.97 7.07
CA ILE A 530 -15.12 -21.24 7.99
C ILE A 530 -14.79 -22.73 7.93
N LYS A 531 -13.52 -23.05 7.63
CA LYS A 531 -12.98 -24.41 7.74
C LYS A 531 -11.95 -24.42 8.86
N LEU A 532 -12.32 -24.99 9.99
CA LEU A 532 -11.38 -25.30 11.07
C LEU A 532 -10.94 -26.76 10.91
N PRO A 533 -9.66 -27.10 11.15
CA PRO A 533 -9.23 -28.49 11.14
C PRO A 533 -10.03 -29.33 12.15
N ASP A 534 -10.42 -30.54 11.77
CA ASP A 534 -11.19 -31.46 12.62
C ASP A 534 -10.53 -31.69 13.99
N VAL A 535 -9.19 -31.68 14.01
CA VAL A 535 -8.41 -31.81 15.23
C VAL A 535 -8.70 -30.68 16.22
N VAL A 536 -8.85 -29.44 15.74
CA VAL A 536 -9.17 -28.26 16.57
C VAL A 536 -10.62 -28.33 17.05
N LEU A 537 -11.55 -28.69 16.17
CA LEU A 537 -12.97 -28.86 16.51
C LEU A 537 -13.17 -29.93 17.60
N LYS A 538 -12.47 -31.06 17.46
CA LYS A 538 -12.49 -32.15 18.44
C LYS A 538 -11.92 -31.74 19.79
N HIS A 539 -10.84 -30.96 19.82
CA HIS A 539 -10.27 -30.43 21.08
C HIS A 539 -11.19 -29.42 21.76
N LEU A 540 -11.97 -28.66 20.99
CA LEU A 540 -12.94 -27.70 21.51
C LEU A 540 -14.30 -28.34 21.87
N GLY A 541 -14.48 -29.64 21.65
CA GLY A 541 -15.74 -30.34 21.91
C GLY A 541 -16.88 -29.92 20.96
N ILE A 542 -16.55 -29.44 19.76
CA ILE A 542 -17.52 -28.92 18.79
C ILE A 542 -17.77 -30.00 17.74
N GLU A 543 -18.96 -30.61 17.78
CA GLU A 543 -19.32 -31.74 16.90
C GLU A 543 -19.47 -31.36 15.42
N ASN A 544 -19.84 -30.10 15.11
CA ASN A 544 -19.86 -29.61 13.74
C ASN A 544 -19.86 -28.07 13.64
N LEU A 545 -18.85 -27.48 12.97
CA LEU A 545 -18.83 -26.09 12.48
C LEU A 545 -18.75 -26.02 10.94
N GLU A 546 -18.70 -27.18 10.27
CA GLU A 546 -18.59 -27.23 8.82
C GLU A 546 -19.80 -26.57 8.18
N ASN A 547 -19.53 -25.60 7.29
CA ASN A 547 -20.48 -24.84 6.51
C ASN A 547 -21.08 -23.56 7.13
N LEU A 548 -20.74 -23.17 8.37
CA LEU A 548 -21.11 -21.83 8.81
C LEU A 548 -20.35 -20.76 8.02
N THR A 549 -21.10 -19.79 7.55
CA THR A 549 -20.57 -18.55 6.99
C THR A 549 -20.07 -17.62 8.11
N ILE A 550 -19.19 -16.67 7.79
CA ILE A 550 -18.72 -15.65 8.75
C ILE A 550 -19.89 -14.89 9.36
N LEU A 551 -20.91 -14.52 8.57
CA LEU A 551 -22.08 -13.81 9.10
C LEU A 551 -22.83 -14.67 10.12
N GLU A 552 -23.11 -15.93 9.80
CA GLU A 552 -23.83 -16.82 10.71
C GLU A 552 -23.05 -17.03 12.02
N LEU A 553 -21.73 -17.20 11.94
CA LEU A 553 -20.89 -17.29 13.14
C LEU A 553 -20.99 -16.01 13.98
N LEU A 554 -20.85 -14.83 13.36
CA LEU A 554 -20.91 -13.55 14.07
C LEU A 554 -22.30 -13.31 14.68
N GLN A 555 -23.38 -13.71 14.00
CA GLN A 555 -24.75 -13.64 14.52
C GLN A 555 -24.94 -14.54 15.75
N ILE A 556 -24.40 -15.76 15.72
CA ILE A 556 -24.43 -16.68 16.86
C ILE A 556 -23.68 -16.07 18.05
N ILE A 557 -22.45 -15.60 17.82
CA ILE A 557 -21.62 -14.98 18.86
C ILE A 557 -22.33 -13.73 19.42
N SER A 558 -22.85 -12.86 18.55
CA SER A 558 -23.59 -11.64 18.90
C SER A 558 -24.78 -11.95 19.81
N LYS A 559 -25.61 -12.94 19.45
CA LYS A 559 -26.76 -13.36 20.25
C LYS A 559 -26.35 -13.72 21.68
N TYR A 560 -25.35 -14.58 21.82
CA TYR A 560 -24.93 -15.08 23.13
C TYR A 560 -24.15 -14.05 23.95
N ILE A 561 -23.36 -13.18 23.33
CA ILE A 561 -22.78 -12.02 24.02
C ILE A 561 -23.90 -11.14 24.60
N ASN A 562 -24.93 -10.84 23.82
CA ASN A 562 -26.05 -10.02 24.27
C ASN A 562 -26.86 -10.69 25.40
N GLU A 563 -27.08 -12.00 25.32
CA GLU A 563 -27.70 -12.77 26.41
C GLU A 563 -26.82 -12.77 27.67
N PHE A 564 -25.51 -12.99 27.54
CA PHE A 564 -24.58 -12.97 28.66
C PHE A 564 -24.54 -11.59 29.34
N ASN A 565 -24.45 -10.51 28.56
CA ASN A 565 -24.43 -9.14 29.07
C ASN A 565 -25.72 -8.78 29.81
N LYS A 566 -26.88 -9.28 29.36
CA LYS A 566 -28.16 -9.13 30.09
C LYS A 566 -28.13 -9.79 31.47
N HIS A 567 -27.53 -10.97 31.58
CA HIS A 567 -27.41 -11.68 32.86
C HIS A 567 -26.26 -11.15 33.73
N ASN A 568 -25.29 -10.44 33.14
CA ASN A 568 -24.09 -9.94 33.80
C ASN A 568 -23.84 -8.45 33.48
N PRO A 569 -24.74 -7.53 33.86
CA PRO A 569 -24.69 -6.11 33.44
C PRO A 569 -23.45 -5.35 33.94
N ASN A 570 -22.74 -5.90 34.93
CA ASN A 570 -21.50 -5.32 35.47
C ASN A 570 -20.22 -5.91 34.87
N LYS A 571 -20.32 -6.93 34.01
CA LYS A 571 -19.17 -7.51 33.30
C LYS A 571 -19.10 -6.90 31.91
N SER A 572 -17.96 -6.28 31.59
CA SER A 572 -17.70 -5.75 30.25
C SER A 572 -16.82 -6.73 29.47
N LEU A 573 -17.18 -7.03 28.22
CA LEU A 573 -16.32 -7.79 27.31
C LEU A 573 -15.30 -6.84 26.66
N THR A 574 -14.34 -6.40 27.45
CA THR A 574 -13.33 -5.43 27.01
C THR A 574 -11.94 -6.00 27.15
N PHE A 575 -11.03 -5.59 26.26
CA PHE A 575 -9.66 -6.07 26.27
C PHE A 575 -8.69 -4.92 26.10
N ASP A 576 -7.65 -4.90 26.93
CA ASP A 576 -6.68 -3.82 26.94
C ASP A 576 -5.71 -3.94 25.75
N LEU A 577 -5.58 -2.86 24.99
CA LEU A 577 -4.77 -2.80 23.79
C LEU A 577 -3.27 -2.78 24.02
N TYR A 578 -2.79 -2.32 25.17
CA TYR A 578 -1.35 -2.36 25.48
C TYR A 578 -0.83 -3.80 25.34
N SER A 579 -1.65 -4.78 25.66
CA SER A 579 -1.40 -6.22 25.50
C SER A 579 -1.16 -6.66 24.06
N ILE A 580 -1.87 -6.07 23.08
CA ILE A 580 -1.65 -6.33 21.65
C ILE A 580 -0.32 -5.73 21.21
N GLY A 581 0.02 -4.53 21.71
CA GLY A 581 1.32 -3.89 21.45
C GLY A 581 2.50 -4.76 21.88
N TYR A 582 2.42 -5.38 23.06
CA TYR A 582 3.43 -6.35 23.53
C TYR A 582 3.53 -7.56 22.61
N PHE A 583 2.39 -8.09 22.14
CA PHE A 583 2.38 -9.22 21.20
C PHE A 583 3.00 -8.84 19.85
N LEU A 584 2.64 -7.68 19.28
CA LEU A 584 3.22 -7.18 18.03
C LEU A 584 4.72 -6.89 18.15
N LYS A 585 5.18 -6.34 19.28
CA LYS A 585 6.61 -6.11 19.57
C LYS A 585 7.38 -7.43 19.69
N ALA A 586 6.79 -8.43 20.32
CA ALA A 586 7.38 -9.77 20.38
C ALA A 586 7.45 -10.42 18.98
N LEU A 587 6.41 -10.30 18.16
CA LEU A 587 6.38 -10.83 16.79
C LEU A 587 7.32 -10.11 15.81
N SER A 588 7.62 -8.83 16.05
CA SER A 588 8.54 -8.04 15.23
C SER A 588 10.02 -8.24 15.63
N SER A 589 10.27 -8.97 16.73
CA SER A 589 11.61 -9.29 17.19
C SER A 589 12.39 -10.11 16.15
N LYS A 590 13.70 -9.89 16.12
CA LYS A 590 14.61 -10.54 15.19
C LYS A 590 15.61 -11.41 15.94
N VAL A 591 16.10 -12.43 15.25
CA VAL A 591 17.10 -13.36 15.77
C VAL A 591 18.24 -13.52 14.78
N ASP A 592 19.45 -13.65 15.31
CA ASP A 592 20.59 -14.10 14.52
C ASP A 592 20.84 -15.57 14.87
N ILE A 593 21.01 -16.41 13.84
CA ILE A 593 21.22 -17.85 14.00
C ILE A 593 22.60 -18.19 13.45
N THR A 594 23.42 -18.81 14.29
CA THR A 594 24.66 -19.43 13.84
C THR A 594 24.44 -20.92 13.72
N TYR A 595 24.67 -21.49 12.54
CA TYR A 595 24.57 -22.92 12.28
C TYR A 595 25.87 -23.65 12.66
N SER A 596 25.79 -24.96 12.83
CA SER A 596 26.88 -25.85 13.23
C SER A 596 27.97 -25.94 12.16
N ASN A 597 27.63 -25.67 10.91
CA ASN A 597 28.57 -25.54 9.79
C ASN A 597 29.23 -24.13 9.70
N GLY A 598 28.92 -23.22 10.64
CA GLY A 598 29.46 -21.86 10.67
C GLY A 598 28.71 -20.83 9.82
N LYS A 599 27.68 -21.23 9.05
CA LYS A 599 26.78 -20.30 8.36
C LYS A 599 26.09 -19.41 9.39
N LYS A 600 25.93 -18.13 9.07
CA LYS A 600 25.19 -17.17 9.89
C LYS A 600 24.01 -16.60 9.11
N GLU A 601 22.85 -16.58 9.74
CA GLU A 601 21.68 -15.85 9.26
C GLU A 601 21.35 -14.73 10.23
N GLU A 602 21.51 -13.50 9.80
CA GLU A 602 21.28 -12.31 10.61
C GLU A 602 19.90 -11.71 10.36
N ASN A 603 19.32 -11.10 11.39
CA ASN A 603 18.07 -10.35 11.34
C ASN A 603 16.86 -11.18 10.88
N LYS A 604 16.87 -12.49 11.14
CA LYS A 604 15.79 -13.41 10.80
C LYS A 604 14.56 -13.08 11.67
N ASN A 605 13.38 -13.02 11.06
CA ASN A 605 12.14 -12.77 11.82
C ASN A 605 11.86 -13.95 12.78
N LEU A 606 11.45 -13.65 14.01
CA LEU A 606 11.19 -14.66 15.04
C LEU A 606 10.15 -15.72 14.61
N ILE A 607 9.06 -15.34 13.95
CA ILE A 607 8.05 -16.30 13.46
C ILE A 607 8.64 -17.22 12.40
N LYS A 608 9.47 -16.67 11.50
CA LYS A 608 10.13 -17.48 10.48
C LYS A 608 11.13 -18.46 11.11
N ALA A 609 11.88 -18.03 12.13
CA ALA A 609 12.73 -18.92 12.91
C ALA A 609 11.94 -20.03 13.63
N LEU A 610 10.79 -19.70 14.24
CA LEU A 610 9.89 -20.68 14.86
C LEU A 610 9.28 -21.65 13.82
N TYR A 611 8.96 -21.18 12.62
CA TYR A 611 8.41 -22.02 11.56
C TYR A 611 9.44 -23.02 11.01
N ASP A 612 10.68 -22.57 10.81
CA ASP A 612 11.78 -23.45 10.36
C ASP A 612 12.12 -24.54 11.41
N ASP A 613 11.83 -24.26 12.70
CA ASP A 613 11.89 -25.24 13.79
C ASP A 613 10.70 -26.23 13.76
N LEU A 614 9.47 -25.77 13.48
CA LEU A 614 8.28 -26.64 13.44
C LEU A 614 8.37 -27.73 12.36
N ASP A 615 8.96 -27.45 11.20
CA ASP A 615 9.23 -28.47 10.17
C ASP A 615 10.28 -29.52 10.60
N SER A 616 11.07 -29.21 11.64
CA SER A 616 12.09 -30.11 12.17
C SER A 616 11.60 -31.08 13.25
N PHE A 617 10.37 -30.94 13.74
CA PHE A 617 9.75 -31.82 14.75
C PHE A 617 9.35 -33.24 14.25
N ASN A 618 9.62 -33.55 12.98
CA ASN A 618 9.53 -34.92 12.49
C ASN A 618 10.62 -35.76 13.17
N HIS A 619 10.23 -36.63 14.13
CA HIS A 619 11.15 -37.46 14.92
C HIS A 619 12.09 -38.32 14.04
N ASN A 620 11.73 -38.59 12.78
CA ASN A 620 12.61 -39.25 11.82
C ASN A 620 13.91 -38.46 11.52
N ASN A 621 13.93 -37.14 11.75
CA ASN A 621 15.09 -36.27 11.56
C ASN A 621 16.07 -36.28 12.75
N ASP A 622 15.65 -36.77 13.91
CA ASP A 622 16.52 -37.05 15.06
C ASP A 622 17.37 -38.29 14.80
N GLU A 623 16.74 -39.34 14.25
CA GLU A 623 17.38 -40.64 14.02
C GLU A 623 18.21 -40.67 12.72
N ASN A 624 17.99 -39.75 11.77
CA ASN A 624 18.63 -39.79 10.46
C ASN A 624 19.20 -38.44 10.00
N PRO A 625 20.42 -38.05 10.44
CA PRO A 625 21.02 -36.75 10.13
C PRO A 625 21.30 -36.52 8.63
N ARG A 626 21.23 -37.55 7.79
CA ARG A 626 21.51 -37.46 6.35
C ARG A 626 20.38 -36.82 5.53
N ASN A 627 19.15 -36.82 6.01
CA ASN A 627 17.99 -36.25 5.31
C ASN A 627 17.44 -34.98 5.99
N ARG A 628 18.18 -34.44 6.95
CA ARG A 628 17.78 -33.24 7.70
C ARG A 628 17.86 -32.00 6.80
N PRO A 629 16.79 -31.18 6.70
CA PRO A 629 16.84 -29.90 6.01
C PRO A 629 17.95 -29.00 6.56
N GLU A 630 18.62 -28.22 5.70
CA GLU A 630 19.73 -27.34 6.10
C GLU A 630 19.31 -26.36 7.21
N ASP A 631 18.10 -25.81 7.09
CA ASP A 631 17.55 -24.79 8.00
C ASP A 631 17.03 -25.38 9.33
N SER A 632 17.07 -26.71 9.50
CA SER A 632 16.59 -27.41 10.69
C SER A 632 17.27 -26.92 11.98
N PHE A 633 16.49 -26.81 13.06
CA PHE A 633 16.99 -26.45 14.39
C PHE A 633 18.17 -27.31 14.86
N TYR A 634 18.17 -28.61 14.61
CA TYR A 634 19.28 -29.45 15.09
C TYR A 634 20.64 -29.03 14.52
N ASN A 635 20.63 -28.30 13.40
CA ASN A 635 21.83 -27.71 12.80
C ASN A 635 22.21 -26.36 13.44
N TRP A 636 21.43 -25.77 14.33
CA TRP A 636 21.74 -24.49 14.98
C TRP A 636 22.74 -24.68 16.11
N LYS A 637 23.71 -23.77 16.23
CA LYS A 637 24.77 -23.76 17.25
C LYS A 637 24.49 -22.71 18.34
N SER A 638 24.14 -21.48 17.95
CA SER A 638 23.73 -20.43 18.88
C SER A 638 22.68 -19.51 18.26
N VAL A 639 21.93 -18.83 19.12
CA VAL A 639 20.92 -17.84 18.71
C VAL A 639 21.11 -16.56 19.49
N VAL A 640 21.14 -15.41 18.81
CA VAL A 640 21.14 -14.09 19.44
C VAL A 640 19.76 -13.47 19.27
N LEU A 641 19.06 -13.23 20.39
CA LEU A 641 17.79 -12.52 20.43
C LEU A 641 18.06 -11.00 20.39
N LYS A 642 17.50 -10.30 19.40
CA LYS A 642 17.52 -8.84 19.31
C LYS A 642 16.21 -8.28 19.86
N LEU A 643 16.25 -7.79 21.11
CA LEU A 643 15.07 -7.47 21.92
C LEU A 643 14.62 -6.01 21.82
N GLY A 644 15.17 -5.24 20.87
CA GLY A 644 14.96 -3.80 20.73
C GLY A 644 15.91 -2.97 21.59
N ASP A 645 16.01 -1.65 21.31
CA ASP A 645 16.81 -0.68 22.06
C ASP A 645 18.31 -1.01 22.22
N GLY A 646 18.87 -1.79 21.27
CA GLY A 646 20.28 -2.22 21.30
C GLY A 646 20.57 -3.37 22.27
N ILE A 647 19.54 -4.01 22.83
CA ILE A 647 19.68 -5.15 23.74
C ILE A 647 19.77 -6.44 22.94
N GLU A 648 20.88 -7.15 23.09
CA GLU A 648 21.13 -8.46 22.48
C GLU A 648 21.41 -9.49 23.56
N LYS A 649 20.82 -10.69 23.41
CA LYS A 649 21.07 -11.81 24.31
C LYS A 649 21.42 -13.06 23.51
N GLU A 650 22.65 -13.53 23.66
CA GLU A 650 23.10 -14.80 23.08
C GLU A 650 22.67 -15.98 23.94
N ILE A 651 22.18 -17.02 23.27
CA ILE A 651 21.81 -18.31 23.84
C ILE A 651 22.66 -19.36 23.13
N ASP A 652 23.60 -19.97 23.86
CA ASP A 652 24.36 -21.12 23.37
C ASP A 652 23.50 -22.39 23.50
N LEU A 653 23.09 -22.95 22.36
CA LEU A 653 22.21 -24.10 22.33
C LEU A 653 22.93 -25.40 22.71
N ASN A 654 24.27 -25.45 22.66
CA ASN A 654 25.02 -26.65 23.05
C ASN A 654 24.92 -26.94 24.55
N LEU A 655 24.64 -25.90 25.35
CA LEU A 655 24.43 -26.03 26.80
C LEU A 655 23.04 -26.57 27.16
N ILE A 656 22.10 -26.57 26.20
CA ILE A 656 20.67 -26.82 26.47
C ILE A 656 20.17 -28.08 25.72
N LYS A 657 20.78 -28.46 24.59
CA LYS A 657 20.40 -29.64 23.78
C LYS A 657 20.43 -30.99 24.51
N ASN A 658 21.11 -31.09 25.65
CA ASN A 658 21.17 -32.33 26.44
C ASN A 658 19.97 -32.53 27.38
N ASP A 659 19.09 -31.53 27.51
CA ASP A 659 17.88 -31.62 28.29
C ASP A 659 16.69 -31.83 27.35
N PHE A 660 16.18 -33.07 27.29
CA PHE A 660 15.04 -33.47 26.42
C PHE A 660 13.75 -32.67 26.69
N SER A 661 13.69 -31.88 27.78
CA SER A 661 12.57 -30.99 28.09
C SER A 661 12.67 -29.60 27.44
N TYR A 662 13.80 -29.24 26.82
CA TYR A 662 14.03 -27.91 26.22
C TYR A 662 14.10 -27.95 24.69
N SER A 663 13.08 -27.41 24.05
CA SER A 663 13.15 -26.98 22.64
C SER A 663 13.51 -25.48 22.57
N PRO A 664 14.27 -25.00 21.57
CA PRO A 664 14.48 -23.56 21.37
C PRO A 664 13.17 -22.82 21.19
N LEU A 665 12.10 -23.49 20.72
CA LEU A 665 10.75 -22.95 20.72
C LEU A 665 10.36 -22.46 22.13
N HIS A 666 10.66 -23.22 23.20
CA HIS A 666 10.38 -22.82 24.58
C HIS A 666 11.23 -21.64 25.07
N LEU A 667 12.45 -21.47 24.55
CA LEU A 667 13.35 -20.35 24.86
C LEU A 667 12.98 -19.07 24.09
N LEU A 668 12.71 -19.21 22.79
CA LEU A 668 12.23 -18.15 21.90
C LEU A 668 10.84 -17.66 22.33
N LEU A 669 10.00 -18.58 22.82
CA LEU A 669 8.68 -18.27 23.36
C LEU A 669 8.71 -17.97 24.87
N GLY A 670 9.79 -18.20 25.62
CA GLY A 670 9.89 -17.89 27.05
C GLY A 670 8.85 -18.58 27.96
N ILE A 671 8.53 -19.86 27.71
CA ILE A 671 7.36 -20.57 28.32
C ILE A 671 7.68 -21.27 29.67
N ASP A 672 8.93 -21.29 30.13
CA ASP A 672 9.28 -21.95 31.40
C ASP A 672 9.11 -21.04 32.64
N LEU A 673 7.92 -21.15 33.26
CA LEU A 673 7.44 -20.42 34.45
C LEU A 673 8.38 -20.41 35.67
N ASN A 674 9.27 -21.39 35.82
CA ASN A 674 10.07 -21.55 37.05
C ASN A 674 11.55 -21.19 36.91
N LYS A 675 12.08 -21.01 35.69
CA LYS A 675 13.53 -20.85 35.48
C LYS A 675 13.94 -19.73 34.53
N VAL A 676 13.03 -19.29 33.65
CA VAL A 676 13.28 -18.17 32.73
C VAL A 676 12.34 -17.04 33.13
N GLN A 677 12.79 -16.16 34.03
CA GLN A 677 12.08 -14.90 34.27
C GLN A 677 11.68 -14.28 32.94
N TYR A 678 10.42 -13.86 32.83
CA TYR A 678 9.86 -13.26 31.63
C TYR A 678 10.81 -12.23 31.03
N ILE A 679 11.54 -12.62 29.98
CA ILE A 679 12.46 -11.71 29.32
C ILE A 679 11.56 -10.68 28.62
N LYS A 680 11.61 -9.43 29.08
CA LYS A 680 10.85 -8.33 28.50
C LYS A 680 11.02 -8.34 26.97
N ASN A 681 9.93 -8.17 26.24
CA ASN A 681 9.82 -8.22 24.76
C ASN A 681 9.86 -9.63 24.11
N THR A 682 9.75 -10.73 24.86
CA THR A 682 9.53 -12.08 24.29
C THR A 682 8.04 -12.41 24.12
N ILE A 683 7.72 -13.41 23.28
CA ILE A 683 6.33 -13.87 23.06
C ILE A 683 5.70 -14.36 24.38
N GLY A 684 6.47 -15.02 25.25
CA GLY A 684 5.98 -15.51 26.54
C GLY A 684 5.68 -14.42 27.54
N TYR A 685 6.47 -13.35 27.57
CA TYR A 685 6.12 -12.15 28.33
C TYR A 685 4.84 -11.51 27.78
N ALA A 686 4.75 -11.34 26.46
CA ALA A 686 3.54 -10.81 25.83
C ALA A 686 2.30 -11.66 26.13
N LEU A 687 2.41 -12.98 26.06
CA LEU A 687 1.34 -13.91 26.44
C LEU A 687 1.04 -13.84 27.93
N GLY A 688 2.04 -13.79 28.81
CA GLY A 688 1.86 -13.62 30.25
C GLY A 688 1.16 -12.31 30.62
N THR A 689 1.45 -11.22 29.89
CA THR A 689 0.72 -9.96 30.00
C THR A 689 -0.71 -10.06 29.45
N LEU A 690 -0.95 -10.94 28.47
CA LEU A 690 -2.22 -11.06 27.76
C LEU A 690 -3.22 -12.02 28.40
N VAL A 691 -2.78 -13.14 28.97
CA VAL A 691 -3.67 -14.17 29.54
C VAL A 691 -3.54 -14.31 31.06
N GLY A 692 -2.67 -13.51 31.68
CA GLY A 692 -2.27 -13.70 33.07
C GLY A 692 -1.12 -14.71 33.18
N GLY A 693 -0.13 -14.39 33.99
CA GLY A 693 1.04 -15.25 34.18
C GLY A 693 2.23 -14.52 34.77
N ILE A 694 2.35 -13.22 34.52
CA ILE A 694 3.43 -12.43 35.11
C ILE A 694 3.34 -12.32 36.64
N THR A 695 4.49 -12.17 37.28
CA THR A 695 4.61 -12.13 38.75
C THR A 695 4.09 -10.82 39.34
N ILE A 696 3.68 -10.82 40.61
CA ILE A 696 3.12 -9.64 41.30
C ILE A 696 4.04 -8.41 41.34
N ASN A 697 5.36 -8.62 41.23
CA ASN A 697 6.36 -7.56 41.22
C ASN A 697 6.60 -6.98 39.82
N ASP A 698 5.95 -7.50 38.78
CA ASP A 698 6.07 -7.00 37.41
C ASP A 698 5.22 -5.72 37.22
N GLU A 699 5.75 -4.75 36.49
CA GLU A 699 5.08 -3.47 36.23
C GLU A 699 3.73 -3.63 35.50
N ASN A 700 3.56 -4.72 34.74
CA ASN A 700 2.32 -5.01 34.01
C ASN A 700 1.38 -5.95 34.78
N TYR A 701 1.69 -6.36 36.02
CA TYR A 701 0.90 -7.38 36.74
C TYR A 701 -0.59 -7.08 36.81
N ASN A 702 -0.94 -5.83 37.08
CA ASN A 702 -2.34 -5.40 37.13
C ASN A 702 -3.02 -5.51 35.76
N LEU A 703 -2.34 -5.09 34.70
CA LEU A 703 -2.80 -5.25 33.31
C LEU A 703 -3.04 -6.73 32.99
N ALA A 704 -2.12 -7.62 33.38
CA ALA A 704 -2.26 -9.05 33.14
C ALA A 704 -3.42 -9.69 33.90
N ASN A 705 -3.69 -9.26 35.13
CA ASN A 705 -4.87 -9.70 35.88
C ASN A 705 -6.17 -9.22 35.23
N GLU A 706 -6.22 -7.96 34.80
CA GLU A 706 -7.38 -7.43 34.08
C GLU A 706 -7.65 -8.21 32.79
N ASN A 707 -6.60 -8.52 32.02
CA ASN A 707 -6.73 -9.32 30.81
C ASN A 707 -7.12 -10.76 31.10
N ARG A 708 -6.57 -11.38 32.16
CA ARG A 708 -6.97 -12.72 32.61
C ARG A 708 -8.47 -12.78 32.86
N ASP A 709 -9.01 -11.79 33.57
CA ASP A 709 -10.44 -11.73 33.89
C ASP A 709 -11.29 -11.54 32.62
N ALA A 710 -10.80 -10.76 31.65
CA ALA A 710 -11.42 -10.62 30.32
C ALA A 710 -11.41 -11.94 29.53
N VAL A 711 -10.27 -12.65 29.51
CA VAL A 711 -10.11 -13.95 28.84
C VAL A 711 -11.02 -15.00 29.48
N ILE A 712 -11.07 -15.08 30.82
CA ILE A 712 -12.01 -15.93 31.54
C ILE A 712 -13.45 -15.61 31.15
N THR A 713 -13.79 -14.33 31.01
CA THR A 713 -15.13 -13.89 30.58
C THR A 713 -15.44 -14.33 29.15
N ILE A 714 -14.48 -14.22 28.22
CA ILE A 714 -14.61 -14.73 26.85
C ILE A 714 -14.86 -16.25 26.85
N PHE A 715 -14.06 -17.02 27.60
CA PHE A 715 -14.26 -18.46 27.70
C PHE A 715 -15.60 -18.83 28.35
N ALA A 716 -16.07 -18.07 29.33
CA ALA A 716 -17.39 -18.24 29.92
C ALA A 716 -18.51 -18.01 28.89
N ILE A 717 -18.37 -17.01 28.00
CA ILE A 717 -19.32 -16.76 26.92
C ILE A 717 -19.28 -17.87 25.86
N ILE A 718 -18.08 -18.32 25.48
CA ILE A 718 -17.93 -19.44 24.53
C ILE A 718 -18.57 -20.70 25.12
N ASN A 719 -18.30 -21.01 26.39
CA ASN A 719 -18.92 -22.15 27.07
C ASN A 719 -20.45 -22.01 27.14
N PHE A 720 -20.96 -20.83 27.50
CA PHE A 720 -22.40 -20.54 27.50
C PHE A 720 -23.03 -20.71 26.11
N THR A 721 -22.35 -20.21 25.07
CA THR A 721 -22.73 -20.36 23.66
C THR A 721 -22.82 -21.83 23.26
N LEU A 722 -21.76 -22.60 23.55
CA LEU A 722 -21.67 -24.02 23.22
C LEU A 722 -22.73 -24.83 23.97
N GLN A 723 -22.94 -24.58 25.26
CA GLN A 723 -23.96 -25.27 26.06
C GLN A 723 -25.38 -25.01 25.54
N ASN A 724 -25.70 -23.77 25.20
CA ASN A 724 -26.99 -23.44 24.62
C ASN A 724 -27.19 -24.06 23.23
N GLN A 725 -26.15 -24.08 22.40
CA GLN A 725 -26.20 -24.72 21.09
C GLN A 725 -26.41 -26.23 21.21
N VAL A 726 -25.72 -26.88 22.15
CA VAL A 726 -25.93 -28.30 22.48
C VAL A 726 -27.36 -28.56 22.97
N SER A 727 -27.93 -27.68 23.78
CA SER A 727 -29.34 -27.79 24.21
C SER A 727 -30.33 -27.71 23.04
N ILE A 728 -30.10 -26.82 22.09
CA ILE A 728 -30.90 -26.71 20.86
C ILE A 728 -30.78 -27.98 20.02
N LEU A 729 -29.56 -28.49 19.82
CA LEU A 729 -29.32 -29.73 19.08
C LEU A 729 -30.00 -30.93 19.75
N LYS A 730 -29.90 -31.05 21.08
CA LYS A 730 -30.59 -32.08 21.86
C LYS A 730 -32.11 -31.97 21.78
N ASN A 731 -32.68 -30.76 21.78
CA ASN A 731 -34.12 -30.56 21.61
C ASN A 731 -34.58 -30.93 20.20
N LEU A 732 -33.81 -30.61 19.16
CA LEU A 732 -34.10 -31.04 17.78
C LEU A 732 -34.03 -32.57 17.65
N GLU A 733 -33.06 -33.20 18.30
CA GLU A 733 -32.97 -34.65 18.38
C GLU A 733 -34.15 -35.25 19.16
N TYR A 734 -34.53 -34.66 20.29
CA TYR A 734 -35.69 -35.09 21.08
C TYR A 734 -37.00 -34.93 20.30
N GLN A 735 -37.16 -33.87 19.52
CA GLN A 735 -38.33 -33.69 18.65
C GLN A 735 -38.36 -34.72 17.50
N LYS A 736 -37.20 -35.04 16.91
CA LYS A 736 -37.07 -36.13 15.93
C LYS A 736 -37.34 -37.51 16.56
N ALA A 737 -36.88 -37.74 17.79
CA ALA A 737 -37.07 -38.99 18.51
C ALA A 737 -38.49 -39.14 19.11
N GLY A 738 -39.17 -38.02 19.41
CA GLY A 738 -40.52 -37.94 19.95
C GLY A 738 -41.57 -38.67 19.10
N VAL A 739 -41.33 -38.77 17.79
CA VAL A 739 -42.16 -39.55 16.87
C VAL A 739 -42.16 -41.03 17.23
N TYR A 740 -41.07 -41.56 17.79
CA TYR A 740 -40.95 -42.97 18.19
C TYR A 740 -41.48 -43.26 19.59
N TYR A 741 -42.01 -42.29 20.34
CA TYR A 741 -42.61 -42.56 21.66
C TYR A 741 -44.15 -42.61 21.63
N LYS A 742 -44.76 -42.37 20.47
CA LYS A 742 -46.22 -42.48 20.29
C LYS A 742 -46.62 -43.95 20.25
N LYS A 743 -47.73 -44.30 20.92
CA LYS A 743 -48.26 -45.67 20.97
C LYS A 743 -48.42 -46.27 19.57
N ASP A 744 -48.93 -45.49 18.61
CA ASP A 744 -49.20 -45.95 17.25
C ASP A 744 -47.94 -46.18 16.41
N SER A 745 -46.78 -45.72 16.88
CA SER A 745 -45.48 -45.96 16.28
C SER A 745 -44.92 -47.34 16.63
N TRP A 746 -45.60 -48.08 17.50
CA TRP A 746 -45.23 -49.42 17.92
C TRP A 746 -46.37 -50.40 17.69
N LYS A 747 -46.01 -51.61 17.26
CA LYS A 747 -46.89 -52.76 17.20
C LYS A 747 -46.41 -53.79 18.20
N THR A 748 -47.31 -54.28 19.04
CA THR A 748 -47.04 -55.44 19.89
C THR A 748 -47.54 -56.71 19.23
N GLN A 749 -46.78 -57.78 19.36
CA GLN A 749 -47.19 -59.12 18.93
C GLN A 749 -46.88 -60.10 20.06
N LEU A 750 -47.92 -60.64 20.69
CA LEU A 750 -47.78 -61.59 21.78
C LEU A 750 -47.05 -62.85 21.30
N ILE A 751 -46.09 -63.33 22.09
CA ILE A 751 -45.36 -64.58 21.86
C ILE A 751 -45.90 -65.66 22.79
N LYS A 752 -45.97 -65.36 24.09
CA LYS A 752 -46.59 -66.24 25.11
C LYS A 752 -47.10 -65.43 26.29
N SER A 753 -48.11 -65.95 26.99
CA SER A 753 -48.68 -65.36 28.19
C SER A 753 -49.05 -66.45 29.17
N SER A 754 -48.75 -66.24 30.45
CA SER A 754 -49.12 -67.07 31.60
C SER A 754 -49.33 -66.16 32.81
N ASP A 755 -49.78 -66.72 33.93
CA ASP A 755 -50.01 -65.94 35.16
C ASP A 755 -48.73 -65.37 35.78
N LYS A 756 -47.56 -65.91 35.41
CA LYS A 756 -46.25 -65.49 35.94
C LYS A 756 -45.37 -64.76 34.92
N GLU A 757 -45.65 -64.90 33.63
CA GLU A 757 -44.82 -64.33 32.56
C GLU A 757 -45.61 -63.99 31.30
N ILE A 758 -45.37 -62.80 30.74
CA ILE A 758 -45.83 -62.37 29.41
C ILE A 758 -44.61 -62.08 28.54
N LYS A 759 -44.54 -62.65 27.35
CA LYS A 759 -43.49 -62.37 26.37
C LYS A 759 -44.12 -61.85 25.08
N TYR A 760 -43.64 -60.74 24.56
CA TYR A 760 -44.15 -60.16 23.30
C TYR A 760 -43.03 -59.52 22.49
N HIS A 761 -43.21 -59.46 21.18
CA HIS A 761 -42.41 -58.59 20.33
C HIS A 761 -42.96 -57.17 20.37
N LEU A 762 -42.07 -56.21 20.59
CA LEU A 762 -42.31 -54.79 20.40
C LEU A 762 -41.63 -54.36 19.11
N ILE A 763 -42.41 -54.00 18.09
CA ILE A 763 -41.92 -53.69 16.74
C ILE A 763 -42.16 -52.22 16.45
N ARG A 764 -41.11 -51.48 16.08
CA ARG A 764 -41.21 -50.08 15.66
C ARG A 764 -41.68 -50.02 14.20
N ASN A 765 -42.81 -49.35 13.98
CA ASN A 765 -43.42 -49.20 12.65
C ASN A 765 -42.70 -48.16 11.76
N LEU A 766 -41.89 -47.28 12.38
CA LEU A 766 -41.17 -46.22 11.70
C LEU A 766 -39.67 -46.53 11.64
N THR A 767 -39.05 -46.30 10.49
CA THR A 767 -37.60 -46.38 10.29
C THR A 767 -36.93 -45.14 10.87
N SER A 768 -35.81 -45.33 11.57
CA SER A 768 -35.01 -44.22 12.09
C SER A 768 -33.89 -43.85 11.14
N GLU A 769 -33.65 -42.55 10.96
CA GLU A 769 -32.49 -42.07 10.20
C GLU A 769 -31.19 -42.04 11.03
N ASN A 770 -31.29 -42.05 12.37
CA ASN A 770 -30.17 -42.07 13.30
C ASN A 770 -29.42 -43.42 13.24
N GLU A 771 -28.10 -43.38 13.07
CA GLU A 771 -27.27 -44.59 12.89
C GLU A 771 -27.29 -45.53 14.10
N ILE A 772 -27.33 -45.00 15.33
CA ILE A 772 -27.44 -45.82 16.55
C ILE A 772 -28.77 -46.57 16.55
N SER A 773 -29.86 -45.89 16.20
CA SER A 773 -31.18 -46.52 16.09
C SER A 773 -31.32 -47.50 14.93
N LYS A 774 -30.52 -47.36 13.85
CA LYS A 774 -30.41 -48.34 12.77
C LYS A 774 -29.63 -49.58 13.21
N LYS A 775 -28.55 -49.38 14.00
CA LYS A 775 -27.76 -50.47 14.59
C LYS A 775 -28.57 -51.27 15.60
N VAL A 776 -29.37 -50.62 16.44
CA VAL A 776 -30.22 -51.30 17.43
C VAL A 776 -31.35 -52.11 16.78
N GLY A 777 -31.80 -51.71 15.58
CA GLY A 777 -32.86 -52.41 14.86
C GLY A 777 -34.26 -51.88 15.16
N ASN A 778 -35.30 -52.57 14.66
CA ASN A 778 -36.70 -52.16 14.85
C ASN A 778 -37.57 -53.19 15.58
N ARG A 779 -37.04 -54.38 15.89
CA ARG A 779 -37.77 -55.41 16.65
C ARG A 779 -37.08 -55.70 17.97
N PHE A 780 -37.87 -55.72 19.02
CA PHE A 780 -37.45 -56.03 20.37
C PHE A 780 -38.31 -57.17 20.89
N GLU A 781 -37.71 -58.08 21.64
CA GLU A 781 -38.43 -59.06 22.44
C GLU A 781 -38.48 -58.57 23.88
N VAL A 782 -39.67 -58.43 24.43
CA VAL A 782 -39.90 -57.95 25.80
C VAL A 782 -40.51 -59.07 26.63
N THR A 783 -39.91 -59.32 27.78
CA THR A 783 -40.44 -60.25 28.80
C THR A 783 -40.92 -59.44 30.00
N LEU A 784 -42.15 -59.69 30.42
CA LEU A 784 -42.74 -59.22 31.67
C LEU A 784 -42.88 -60.40 32.62
N THR A 785 -42.58 -60.21 33.89
CA THR A 785 -42.82 -61.20 34.95
C THR A 785 -43.71 -60.59 36.03
N ASN A 786 -44.51 -61.44 36.67
CA ASN A 786 -45.28 -61.07 37.84
C ASN A 786 -44.94 -62.01 38.99
N ASP A 787 -44.43 -61.43 40.08
CA ASP A 787 -44.23 -62.17 41.33
C ASP A 787 -45.56 -62.18 42.08
N GLU A 788 -45.98 -63.32 42.62
CA GLU A 788 -47.31 -63.56 43.23
C GLU A 788 -47.71 -62.55 44.34
N ASN A 789 -46.79 -61.68 44.79
CA ASN A 789 -46.99 -60.63 45.80
C ASN A 789 -47.08 -59.18 45.25
N ASN A 790 -47.07 -58.94 43.93
CA ASN A 790 -47.18 -57.60 43.35
C ASN A 790 -48.39 -57.47 42.40
N SER A 791 -49.10 -56.33 42.46
CA SER A 791 -50.27 -56.02 41.62
C SER A 791 -49.92 -55.58 40.19
N TYR A 792 -48.62 -55.57 39.82
CA TYR A 792 -48.14 -55.00 38.56
C TYR A 792 -47.07 -55.88 37.90
N TRP A 793 -47.21 -56.08 36.59
CA TRP A 793 -46.22 -56.72 35.72
C TRP A 793 -44.93 -55.89 35.64
N LYS A 794 -43.77 -56.52 35.80
CA LYS A 794 -42.45 -55.89 35.67
C LYS A 794 -41.76 -56.35 34.40
N ILE A 795 -41.15 -55.44 33.66
CA ILE A 795 -40.26 -55.80 32.54
C ILE A 795 -39.01 -56.45 33.12
N SER A 796 -38.82 -57.74 32.86
CA SER A 796 -37.66 -58.51 33.31
C SER A 796 -36.55 -58.57 32.28
N ASN A 797 -36.87 -58.44 30.99
CA ASN A 797 -35.88 -58.44 29.92
C ASN A 797 -36.36 -57.69 28.67
N ILE A 798 -35.42 -57.06 27.95
CA ILE A 798 -35.62 -56.49 26.61
C ILE A 798 -34.42 -56.89 25.74
N VAL A 799 -34.68 -57.62 24.66
CA VAL A 799 -33.64 -58.05 23.71
C VAL A 799 -33.88 -57.38 22.36
N ALA A 800 -32.89 -56.67 21.84
CA ALA A 800 -32.92 -56.13 20.48
C ALA A 800 -32.64 -57.26 19.47
N LEU A 801 -33.62 -57.60 18.65
CA LEU A 801 -33.55 -58.77 17.77
C LEU A 801 -32.80 -58.49 16.46
N ASP A 802 -32.83 -57.25 15.99
CA ASP A 802 -32.18 -56.86 14.73
C ASP A 802 -30.89 -56.06 14.96
N TYR A 803 -30.23 -56.25 16.11
CA TYR A 803 -28.99 -55.55 16.40
C TYR A 803 -27.90 -55.91 15.39
N LYS A 804 -27.39 -54.92 14.65
CA LYS A 804 -26.26 -55.07 13.72
C LYS A 804 -24.99 -54.54 14.40
N ASN A 805 -24.02 -55.44 14.59
CA ASN A 805 -22.66 -55.11 15.04
C ASN A 805 -21.97 -54.15 14.06
#